data_AF-A0A959FMY2-F1
#
_entry.id   AF-A0A959FMY2-F1
#
_cell.length_a   1.000
_cell.length_b   1.000
_cell.length_c   1.000
_cell.angle_alpha   90.00
_cell.angle_beta   90.00
_cell.angle_gamma   90.00
#
_symmetry.space_group_name_H-M   'P 1'
#
loop_
_entity.id
_entity.type
_entity.pdbx_description
1 polymer ?
#
loop_
_entity_poly.entity_id
_entity_poly.type
_entity_poly.pdbx_seq_one_letter_code
_entity_poly.pdbx_strand_id
1 'polypeptide(L)'
;SFGQGRINVDNFVLTNRNRRITLRNAGPRGVRLQLTNFDFNFIDNLWKYDPLNFRGEFDMMAQVDDVFKMKGINATVSCDTFRINNEDFGWLRLDATAPDLNSQVSTYLSVTRDTMQMLVEGVYNLDQIVRQGEQQREVPLERRKNYFNLNLNFAGYPLDIAEYWLSGGITDTEGSFDANLTVSGMPDLPDVKGFINARNGAFTLVPLQTRYRFDRGFISADNFLFSATGTIIYDDYGNRAVVYGGITHNRLKDLGLNARLRTTRFLAMDLEKGENDLFYGQAFGSGEVRFTGDFKQPNIYVNATVGDSTRLSIPISDQADASELSQVRFVNKYQQTQTTEVQERNQLTGLNLEMDLTITEVAEMELIFDEQAGDVIRGNGEGNLRILLPRTGEFQMFGEVTISQGNYLFTMYDVINKDFSIKEGGRITWNGDPFSAQIQLEAEYKDLSTSLSTFIQEYLLNAQADLKNQASTATDVDLTLKLQGELLQPNIGFDISFPNLRGQLQTYADNKLRLLRQDQSEMNRQVFGLIVVGQFLPSDLSFSSGEVITNTLSEYFSNQLSLLINQLFNEVAGENNFLSGLNFDIAYNQYNAADLGSGQAISSGEQLEVTVRKTFLDDRLSLQLGGNVGFGDELLAANNGAFIGNDVVIEYIINRNRTLTVRVYQLREPDIGTGRRLQIGAGLSWRREFNSFSEFWQDLRRQGRNRNSGQDNS
;
A
#
# COMPACT_ATOMS: atom_id res chain seq x y z
N SER A 1 4.32 -27.42 70.60
CA SER A 1 5.20 -27.13 71.74
C SER A 1 6.65 -27.44 71.38
N PHE A 2 7.59 -26.66 71.93
CA PHE A 2 9.03 -26.89 71.76
C PHE A 2 9.61 -27.45 73.07
N GLY A 3 10.17 -28.66 73.03
CA GLY A 3 10.93 -29.23 74.15
C GLY A 3 12.42 -29.30 73.80
N GLN A 4 13.29 -29.60 74.77
CA GLN A 4 14.71 -29.83 74.47
C GLN A 4 14.87 -30.98 73.45
N GLY A 5 15.24 -30.62 72.22
CA GLY A 5 15.46 -31.58 71.13
C GLY A 5 14.22 -32.34 70.68
N ARG A 6 13.01 -31.79 70.86
CA ARG A 6 11.74 -32.32 70.34
C ARG A 6 10.84 -31.19 69.83
N ILE A 7 10.19 -31.41 68.70
CA ILE A 7 9.12 -30.55 68.20
C ILE A 7 7.82 -31.33 68.23
N ASN A 8 6.76 -30.68 68.71
CA ASN A 8 5.40 -31.18 68.57
C ASN A 8 4.50 -30.14 67.89
N VAL A 9 4.11 -30.41 66.65
CA VAL A 9 3.12 -29.69 65.85
C VAL A 9 1.86 -30.55 65.75
N ASP A 10 0.82 -30.15 66.47
CA ASP A 10 -0.49 -30.80 66.43
C ASP A 10 -1.47 -29.92 65.65
N ASN A 11 -2.05 -30.46 64.58
CA ASN A 11 -3.19 -29.91 63.84
C ASN A 11 -3.05 -28.45 63.36
N PHE A 12 -1.85 -27.98 63.03
CA PHE A 12 -1.69 -26.65 62.44
C PHE A 12 -2.16 -26.66 60.98
N VAL A 13 -3.31 -26.03 60.74
CA VAL A 13 -3.91 -25.88 59.41
C VAL A 13 -4.39 -24.44 59.25
N LEU A 14 -3.94 -23.77 58.19
CA LEU A 14 -4.50 -22.50 57.74
C LEU A 14 -5.19 -22.71 56.40
N THR A 15 -6.42 -22.24 56.26
CA THR A 15 -7.19 -22.35 55.01
C THR A 15 -7.71 -21.00 54.58
N ASN A 16 -7.63 -20.72 53.28
CA ASN A 16 -8.28 -19.58 52.66
C ASN A 16 -8.84 -20.03 51.29
N ARG A 17 -10.17 -20.14 51.19
CA ARG A 17 -10.87 -20.69 50.02
C ARG A 17 -10.35 -22.09 49.66
N ASN A 18 -9.79 -22.27 48.47
CA ASN A 18 -9.18 -23.52 47.99
C ASN A 18 -7.73 -23.70 48.45
N ARG A 19 -7.10 -22.68 49.05
CA ARG A 19 -5.70 -22.74 49.50
C ARG A 19 -5.59 -23.32 50.90
N ARG A 20 -4.62 -24.21 51.10
CA ARG A 20 -4.37 -24.84 52.40
C ARG A 20 -2.89 -24.89 52.72
N ILE A 21 -2.54 -24.47 53.94
CA ILE A 21 -1.22 -24.66 54.55
C ILE A 21 -1.39 -25.63 55.70
N THR A 22 -0.60 -26.70 55.72
CA THR A 22 -0.61 -27.69 56.79
C THR A 22 0.80 -27.90 57.31
N LEU A 23 0.99 -27.85 58.63
CA LEU A 23 2.26 -28.16 59.28
C LEU A 23 2.06 -29.39 60.17
N ARG A 24 2.94 -30.39 60.04
CA ARG A 24 2.87 -31.65 60.81
C ARG A 24 4.26 -32.06 61.28
N ASN A 25 4.31 -32.89 62.32
CA ASN A 25 5.55 -33.55 62.71
C ASN A 25 5.99 -34.57 61.65
N ALA A 26 7.29 -34.62 61.40
CA ALA A 26 7.97 -35.69 60.67
C ALA A 26 8.90 -36.41 61.65
N GLY A 27 8.38 -37.38 62.40
CA GLY A 27 9.10 -37.99 63.52
C GLY A 27 9.25 -37.04 64.73
N PRO A 28 10.17 -37.34 65.68
CA PRO A 28 10.27 -36.60 66.94
C PRO A 28 10.99 -35.24 66.85
N ARG A 29 11.72 -35.01 65.76
CA ARG A 29 12.58 -33.82 65.54
C ARG A 29 12.36 -33.13 64.20
N GLY A 30 11.53 -33.70 63.33
CA GLY A 30 11.30 -33.19 62.00
C GLY A 30 9.96 -32.48 61.87
N VAL A 31 9.86 -31.67 60.82
CA VAL A 31 8.67 -30.90 60.48
C VAL A 31 8.40 -31.06 58.99
N ARG A 32 7.13 -31.22 58.64
CA ARG A 32 6.62 -31.24 57.27
C ARG A 32 5.64 -30.10 57.06
N LEU A 33 5.92 -29.26 56.09
CA LEU A 33 5.06 -28.23 55.54
C LEU A 33 4.41 -28.73 54.25
N GLN A 34 3.10 -28.55 54.14
CA GLN A 34 2.36 -28.84 52.92
C GLN A 34 1.56 -27.60 52.52
N LEU A 35 1.77 -27.14 51.29
CA LEU A 35 0.99 -26.09 50.63
C LEU A 35 0.13 -26.76 49.56
N THR A 36 -1.13 -26.37 49.46
CA THR A 36 -2.07 -26.91 48.46
C THR A 36 -2.78 -25.77 47.73
N ASN A 37 -2.85 -25.87 46.39
CA ASN A 37 -3.48 -24.92 45.46
C ASN A 37 -2.90 -23.49 45.52
N PHE A 38 -1.58 -23.35 45.63
CA PHE A 38 -0.91 -22.04 45.54
C PHE A 38 -0.63 -21.68 44.09
N ASP A 39 -0.52 -20.39 43.76
CA ASP A 39 -0.33 -19.93 42.38
C ASP A 39 1.13 -19.56 42.12
N PHE A 40 1.66 -19.89 40.94
CA PHE A 40 3.02 -19.53 40.51
C PHE A 40 3.28 -18.05 40.25
N ASN A 41 2.26 -17.19 40.36
CA ASN A 41 2.40 -15.74 40.18
C ASN A 41 3.49 -15.06 41.05
N PHE A 42 4.01 -15.74 42.08
CA PHE A 42 5.14 -15.22 42.86
C PHE A 42 6.45 -15.19 42.05
N ILE A 43 6.58 -16.03 41.01
CA ILE A 43 7.76 -16.07 40.13
C ILE A 43 7.90 -14.75 39.37
N ASP A 44 6.80 -14.12 38.97
CA ASP A 44 6.78 -12.82 38.30
C ASP A 44 7.51 -11.73 39.12
N ASN A 45 7.49 -11.81 40.46
CA ASN A 45 8.23 -10.88 41.32
C ASN A 45 9.73 -11.16 41.41
N LEU A 46 10.15 -12.39 41.09
CA LEU A 46 11.55 -12.83 41.12
C LEU A 46 12.20 -12.65 39.74
N TRP A 47 11.42 -12.84 38.66
CA TRP A 47 11.87 -12.75 37.28
C TRP A 47 11.49 -11.39 36.67
N LYS A 48 12.43 -10.43 36.70
CA LYS A 48 12.24 -9.08 36.17
C LYS A 48 12.35 -9.04 34.63
N TYR A 49 11.47 -9.76 33.94
CA TYR A 49 11.32 -9.69 32.50
C TYR A 49 9.82 -9.59 32.18
N ASP A 50 9.38 -8.38 31.82
CA ASP A 50 7.97 -8.01 31.66
C ASP A 50 7.10 -8.92 30.76
N PRO A 51 7.60 -9.58 29.69
CA PRO A 51 6.73 -10.34 28.79
C PRO A 51 6.46 -11.80 29.22
N LEU A 52 6.87 -12.26 30.40
CA LEU A 52 6.57 -13.62 30.88
C LEU A 52 5.69 -13.59 32.14
N ASN A 53 4.54 -14.25 32.07
CA ASN A 53 3.59 -14.38 33.17
C ASN A 53 3.41 -15.86 33.54
N PHE A 54 3.81 -16.23 34.74
CA PHE A 54 3.77 -17.61 35.22
C PHE A 54 2.48 -17.89 36.01
N ARG A 55 1.75 -18.93 35.60
CA ARG A 55 0.49 -19.36 36.22
C ARG A 55 0.45 -20.88 36.43
N GLY A 56 -0.51 -21.30 37.23
CA GLY A 56 -0.77 -22.71 37.54
C GLY A 56 -0.91 -22.91 39.04
N GLU A 57 -1.89 -23.72 39.44
CA GLU A 57 -2.05 -24.12 40.84
C GLU A 57 -1.09 -25.26 41.16
N PHE A 58 -0.21 -25.04 42.14
CA PHE A 58 0.77 -25.99 42.59
C PHE A 58 0.52 -26.45 44.03
N ASP A 59 0.93 -27.69 44.27
CA ASP A 59 1.08 -28.29 45.57
C ASP A 59 2.56 -28.39 45.90
N MET A 60 2.92 -28.10 47.15
CA MET A 60 4.29 -28.22 47.64
C MET A 60 4.31 -29.03 48.93
N MET A 61 5.26 -29.95 49.05
CA MET A 61 5.60 -30.61 50.29
C MET A 61 7.08 -30.35 50.60
N ALA A 62 7.36 -29.64 51.68
CA ALA A 62 8.71 -29.44 52.22
C ALA A 62 8.86 -30.16 53.56
N GLN A 63 9.95 -30.87 53.77
CA GLN A 63 10.24 -31.63 54.99
C GLN A 63 11.69 -31.41 55.42
N VAL A 64 11.88 -31.31 56.74
CA VAL A 64 13.19 -31.37 57.39
C VAL A 64 13.12 -32.44 58.46
N ASP A 65 13.97 -33.47 58.40
CA ASP A 65 13.95 -34.62 59.31
C ASP A 65 14.46 -34.29 60.71
N ASP A 66 15.44 -33.40 60.83
CA ASP A 66 15.93 -32.85 62.10
C ASP A 66 16.14 -31.34 61.96
N VAL A 67 15.15 -30.57 62.39
CA VAL A 67 15.16 -29.09 62.35
C VAL A 67 16.22 -28.45 63.23
N PHE A 68 16.72 -29.15 64.28
CA PHE A 68 17.75 -28.60 65.17
C PHE A 68 19.13 -28.67 64.55
N LYS A 69 19.33 -29.61 63.60
CA LYS A 69 20.57 -29.78 62.84
C LYS A 69 20.43 -29.39 61.37
N MET A 70 19.21 -29.02 60.95
CA MET A 70 18.81 -28.80 59.56
C MET A 70 19.26 -29.96 58.66
N LYS A 71 18.92 -31.19 59.06
CA LYS A 71 19.27 -32.42 58.33
C LYS A 71 18.06 -33.04 57.64
N GLY A 72 18.31 -33.70 56.50
CA GLY A 72 17.29 -34.37 55.70
C GLY A 72 16.26 -33.39 55.15
N ILE A 73 16.74 -32.40 54.40
CA ILE A 73 15.92 -31.35 53.79
C ILE A 73 15.43 -31.85 52.44
N ASN A 74 14.12 -31.99 52.27
CA ASN A 74 13.50 -32.41 51.02
C ASN A 74 12.35 -31.48 50.68
N ALA A 75 12.18 -31.13 49.41
CA ALA A 75 11.04 -30.39 48.91
C ALA A 75 10.59 -30.98 47.57
N THR A 76 9.27 -31.16 47.42
CA THR A 76 8.64 -31.52 46.15
C THR A 76 7.58 -30.48 45.84
N VAL A 77 7.56 -30.01 44.60
CA VAL A 77 6.51 -29.15 44.04
C VAL A 77 5.91 -29.88 42.85
N SER A 78 4.59 -29.88 42.73
CA SER A 78 3.87 -30.43 41.60
C SER A 78 2.77 -29.48 41.16
N CYS A 79 2.59 -29.32 39.85
CA CYS A 79 1.52 -28.55 39.25
C CYS A 79 0.99 -29.32 38.04
N ASP A 80 -0.33 -29.53 38.00
CA ASP A 80 -0.95 -30.31 36.93
C ASP A 80 -1.03 -29.55 35.61
N THR A 81 -1.11 -28.22 35.68
CA THR A 81 -1.26 -27.34 34.51
C THR A 81 -0.43 -26.07 34.71
N PHE A 82 0.86 -26.17 34.42
CA PHE A 82 1.77 -25.04 34.42
C PHE A 82 1.57 -24.21 33.17
N ARG A 83 1.45 -22.89 33.32
CA ARG A 83 1.21 -21.98 32.20
C ARG A 83 2.20 -20.83 32.16
N ILE A 84 2.60 -20.46 30.95
CA ILE A 84 3.37 -19.25 30.66
C ILE A 84 2.55 -18.44 29.66
N ASN A 85 2.27 -17.17 29.95
CA ASN A 85 1.48 -16.29 29.08
C ASN A 85 0.11 -16.87 28.67
N ASN A 86 -0.52 -17.60 29.60
CA ASN A 86 -1.76 -18.37 29.41
C ASN A 86 -1.66 -19.61 28.50
N GLU A 87 -0.51 -19.90 27.92
CA GLU A 87 -0.26 -21.15 27.21
C GLU A 87 0.08 -22.27 28.19
N ASP A 88 -0.45 -23.46 27.92
CA ASP A 88 -0.29 -24.64 28.76
C ASP A 88 1.02 -25.39 28.44
N PHE A 89 1.91 -25.50 29.41
CA PHE A 89 3.17 -26.25 29.31
C PHE A 89 3.07 -27.62 29.99
N GLY A 90 1.88 -27.98 30.49
CA GLY A 90 1.55 -29.28 31.04
C GLY A 90 1.98 -29.45 32.49
N TRP A 91 2.33 -30.70 32.83
CA TRP A 91 2.64 -31.08 34.20
C TRP A 91 4.06 -30.65 34.57
N LEU A 92 4.19 -29.95 35.69
CA LEU A 92 5.48 -29.55 36.26
C LEU A 92 5.73 -30.31 37.57
N ARG A 93 6.94 -30.83 37.73
CA ARG A 93 7.44 -31.39 38.99
C ARG A 93 8.84 -30.91 39.28
N LEU A 94 9.06 -30.41 40.50
CA LEU A 94 10.37 -30.07 41.03
C LEU A 94 10.62 -30.90 42.29
N ASP A 95 11.71 -31.64 42.33
CA ASP A 95 12.23 -32.29 43.52
C ASP A 95 13.55 -31.62 43.91
N ALA A 96 13.74 -31.32 45.20
CA ALA A 96 14.96 -30.77 45.75
C ALA A 96 15.32 -31.48 47.05
N THR A 97 16.57 -31.93 47.18
CA THR A 97 17.04 -32.70 48.35
C THR A 97 18.42 -32.26 48.79
N ALA A 98 18.63 -32.10 50.10
CA ALA A 98 19.92 -31.80 50.69
C ALA A 98 20.10 -32.56 52.03
N PRO A 99 21.25 -33.24 52.23
CA PRO A 99 21.56 -33.87 53.51
C PRO A 99 21.59 -32.90 54.69
N ASP A 100 22.14 -31.71 54.47
CA ASP A 100 22.18 -30.58 55.40
C ASP A 100 22.48 -29.26 54.65
N LEU A 101 22.47 -28.12 55.37
CA LEU A 101 22.74 -26.78 54.81
C LEU A 101 24.15 -26.60 54.21
N ASN A 102 25.11 -27.45 54.61
CA ASN A 102 26.51 -27.37 54.15
C ASN A 102 26.78 -28.38 53.02
N SER A 103 25.73 -28.98 52.47
CA SER A 103 25.78 -29.92 51.35
C SER A 103 25.15 -29.29 50.11
N GLN A 104 25.45 -29.85 48.94
CA GLN A 104 24.79 -29.43 47.70
C GLN A 104 23.31 -29.84 47.74
N VAL A 105 22.44 -28.91 47.37
CA VAL A 105 21.04 -29.21 47.09
C VAL A 105 20.99 -29.83 45.70
N SER A 106 20.65 -31.11 45.62
CA SER A 106 20.32 -31.76 44.35
C SER A 106 18.91 -31.38 43.94
N THR A 107 18.72 -31.01 42.68
CA THR A 107 17.44 -30.57 42.12
C THR A 107 17.14 -31.34 40.83
N TYR A 108 15.87 -31.69 40.66
CA TYR A 108 15.32 -32.29 39.45
C TYR A 108 14.01 -31.58 39.12
N LEU A 109 13.95 -30.89 37.98
CA LEU A 109 12.75 -30.28 37.43
C LEU A 109 12.35 -31.02 36.17
N SER A 110 11.06 -31.30 36.03
CA SER A 110 10.46 -31.85 34.82
C SER A 110 9.24 -31.02 34.44
N VAL A 111 9.15 -30.61 33.18
CA VAL A 111 7.95 -30.02 32.59
C VAL A 111 7.61 -30.79 31.32
N THR A 112 6.43 -31.40 31.31
CA THR A 112 6.03 -32.32 30.23
C THR A 112 4.61 -32.07 29.77
N ARG A 113 4.43 -32.07 28.45
CA ARG A 113 3.12 -32.03 27.78
C ARG A 113 3.21 -32.83 26.49
N ASP A 114 2.36 -33.84 26.33
CA ASP A 114 2.33 -34.71 25.15
C ASP A 114 3.72 -35.26 24.78
N THR A 115 4.35 -34.76 23.71
CA THR A 115 5.70 -35.12 23.27
C THR A 115 6.80 -34.18 23.76
N MET A 116 6.44 -33.05 24.37
CA MET A 116 7.36 -32.04 24.89
C MET A 116 7.89 -32.46 26.26
N GLN A 117 9.22 -32.39 26.44
CA GLN A 117 9.85 -32.67 27.72
C GLN A 117 11.02 -31.70 27.98
N MET A 118 10.96 -30.99 29.11
CA MET A 118 12.07 -30.23 29.66
C MET A 118 12.49 -30.91 30.95
N LEU A 119 13.74 -31.32 31.03
CA LEU A 119 14.37 -31.85 32.24
C LEU A 119 15.48 -30.90 32.66
N VAL A 120 15.50 -30.52 33.93
CA VAL A 120 16.62 -29.79 34.52
C VAL A 120 17.15 -30.58 35.71
N GLU A 121 18.39 -31.00 35.61
CA GLU A 121 19.11 -31.68 36.69
C GLU A 121 20.24 -30.77 37.16
N GLY A 122 20.34 -30.56 38.46
CA GLY A 122 21.41 -29.70 38.93
C GLY A 122 21.65 -29.66 40.41
N VAL A 123 22.68 -28.91 40.76
CA VAL A 123 23.09 -28.68 42.14
C VAL A 123 23.14 -27.20 42.46
N TYR A 124 22.81 -26.86 43.71
CA TYR A 124 22.90 -25.50 44.25
C TYR A 124 23.50 -25.51 45.66
N ASN A 125 24.42 -24.59 45.94
CA ASN A 125 25.06 -24.47 47.25
C ASN A 125 24.36 -23.43 48.13
N LEU A 126 23.66 -23.86 49.18
CA LEU A 126 23.03 -22.96 50.17
C LEU A 126 24.06 -22.19 51.02
N ASP A 127 25.20 -22.82 51.30
CA ASP A 127 26.33 -22.23 52.02
C ASP A 127 27.67 -22.69 51.44
N GLN A 128 28.77 -22.14 51.95
CA GLN A 128 30.12 -22.52 51.57
C GLN A 128 30.48 -23.91 52.10
N ILE A 129 30.88 -24.80 51.20
CA ILE A 129 31.21 -26.20 51.50
C ILE A 129 32.70 -26.31 51.85
N VAL A 130 33.02 -26.31 53.15
CA VAL A 130 34.39 -26.43 53.67
C VAL A 130 34.67 -27.86 54.09
N ARG A 131 35.75 -28.47 53.59
CA ARG A 131 36.18 -29.81 54.03
C ARG A 131 37.03 -29.69 55.31
N GLN A 132 36.88 -30.65 56.22
CA GLN A 132 37.67 -30.69 57.44
C GLN A 132 39.18 -30.75 57.10
N GLY A 133 39.94 -29.80 57.63
CA GLY A 133 41.40 -29.71 57.43
C GLY A 133 41.86 -28.71 56.36
N GLU A 134 40.96 -28.13 55.55
CA GLU A 134 41.31 -27.05 54.61
C GLU A 134 41.38 -25.70 55.35
N GLN A 135 42.56 -25.05 55.37
CA GLN A 135 42.67 -23.65 55.79
C GLN A 135 41.99 -22.74 54.75
N GLN A 136 41.25 -21.72 55.20
CA GLN A 136 40.34 -20.83 54.43
C GLN A 136 40.94 -20.05 53.24
N ARG A 137 42.16 -20.33 52.76
CA ARG A 137 42.85 -19.43 51.85
C ARG A 137 42.34 -19.43 50.40
N GLU A 138 41.61 -20.45 49.94
CA GLU A 138 40.81 -20.35 48.71
C GLU A 138 39.87 -21.57 48.54
N VAL A 139 38.56 -21.37 48.69
CA VAL A 139 37.57 -22.41 48.38
C VAL A 139 37.32 -22.44 46.85
N PRO A 140 37.40 -23.61 46.18
CA PRO A 140 37.09 -23.75 44.75
C PRO A 140 35.71 -23.23 44.40
N LEU A 141 35.54 -22.72 43.19
CA LEU A 141 34.29 -22.08 42.73
C LEU A 141 33.07 -22.99 42.97
N GLU A 142 33.17 -24.29 42.67
CA GLU A 142 32.03 -25.21 42.77
C GLU A 142 31.56 -25.48 44.20
N ARG A 143 32.33 -25.04 45.20
CA ARG A 143 32.06 -25.22 46.63
C ARG A 143 31.67 -23.92 47.34
N ARG A 144 31.67 -22.80 46.63
CA ARG A 144 31.28 -21.51 47.19
C ARG A 144 29.77 -21.43 47.33
N LYS A 145 29.31 -20.63 48.30
CA LYS A 145 27.90 -20.29 48.48
C LYS A 145 27.33 -19.71 47.18
N ASN A 146 26.06 -20.03 46.88
CA ASN A 146 25.30 -19.63 45.69
C ASN A 146 25.81 -20.22 44.37
N TYR A 147 26.90 -20.99 44.35
CA TYR A 147 27.30 -21.70 43.14
C TYR A 147 26.19 -22.66 42.73
N PHE A 148 25.93 -22.71 41.43
CA PHE A 148 24.98 -23.63 40.84
C PHE A 148 25.57 -24.32 39.61
N ASN A 149 25.02 -25.48 39.27
CA ASN A 149 25.30 -26.18 38.02
C ASN A 149 24.04 -26.92 37.60
N LEU A 150 23.43 -26.47 36.50
CA LEU A 150 22.19 -26.96 35.94
C LEU A 150 22.47 -27.53 34.55
N ASN A 151 22.04 -28.76 34.30
CA ASN A 151 21.96 -29.37 32.99
C ASN A 151 20.51 -29.33 32.55
N LEU A 152 20.24 -28.62 31.46
CA LEU A 152 18.93 -28.45 30.86
C LEU A 152 18.87 -29.30 29.60
N ASN A 153 17.89 -30.19 29.54
CA ASN A 153 17.57 -31.00 28.38
C ASN A 153 16.16 -30.66 27.92
N PHE A 154 16.03 -30.21 26.67
CA PHE A 154 14.75 -29.98 26.01
C PHE A 154 14.60 -31.00 24.90
N ALA A 155 13.42 -31.59 24.78
CA ALA A 155 13.05 -32.50 23.72
C ALA A 155 11.69 -32.10 23.15
N GLY A 156 11.65 -31.84 21.85
CA GLY A 156 10.42 -31.55 21.10
C GLY A 156 9.72 -30.25 21.51
N TYR A 157 10.43 -29.25 22.04
CA TYR A 157 9.82 -27.97 22.41
C TYR A 157 9.48 -27.14 21.17
N PRO A 158 8.35 -26.43 21.13
CA PRO A 158 7.96 -25.64 19.97
C PRO A 158 8.85 -24.40 19.82
N LEU A 159 9.07 -23.96 18.58
CA LEU A 159 9.89 -22.78 18.27
C LEU A 159 9.15 -21.45 18.50
N ASP A 160 7.82 -21.47 18.56
CA ASP A 160 6.96 -20.31 18.83
C ASP A 160 7.27 -19.60 20.16
N ILE A 161 7.87 -20.31 21.12
CA ILE A 161 8.40 -19.71 22.34
C ILE A 161 9.35 -18.53 22.04
N ALA A 162 10.06 -18.56 20.90
CA ALA A 162 10.93 -17.48 20.43
C ALA A 162 10.19 -16.14 20.23
N GLU A 163 8.89 -16.19 19.89
CA GLU A 163 8.06 -15.00 19.68
C GLU A 163 7.88 -14.16 20.95
N TYR A 164 7.99 -14.77 22.14
CA TYR A 164 7.96 -14.04 23.41
C TYR A 164 9.10 -13.02 23.54
N TRP A 165 10.24 -13.26 22.87
CA TRP A 165 11.39 -12.38 22.87
C TRP A 165 11.52 -11.56 21.59
N LEU A 166 10.91 -12.01 20.49
CA LEU A 166 10.97 -11.40 19.14
C LEU A 166 9.72 -10.57 18.79
N SER A 167 8.82 -10.36 19.75
CA SER A 167 7.47 -9.82 19.54
C SER A 167 7.45 -8.54 18.70
N GLY A 168 6.80 -8.58 17.55
CA GLY A 168 6.54 -7.45 16.65
C GLY A 168 7.24 -7.53 15.29
N GLY A 169 8.30 -8.34 15.14
CA GLY A 169 9.00 -8.51 13.86
C GLY A 169 8.77 -9.84 13.15
N ILE A 170 8.44 -10.89 13.93
CA ILE A 170 8.21 -12.24 13.45
C ILE A 170 6.89 -12.78 14.00
N THR A 171 6.14 -13.54 13.19
CA THR A 171 4.92 -14.27 13.56
C THR A 171 4.86 -15.66 12.92
N ASP A 172 3.82 -16.42 13.29
CA ASP A 172 3.50 -17.75 12.76
C ASP A 172 4.67 -18.73 12.85
N THR A 173 5.44 -18.64 13.94
CA THR A 173 6.62 -19.46 14.11
C THR A 173 6.23 -20.92 14.30
N GLU A 174 6.72 -21.79 13.43
CA GLU A 174 6.46 -23.23 13.46
C GLU A 174 7.76 -24.00 13.69
N GLY A 175 7.61 -25.25 14.07
CA GLY A 175 8.70 -26.21 14.22
C GLY A 175 9.02 -26.53 15.66
N SER A 176 10.09 -27.27 15.87
CA SER A 176 10.49 -27.72 17.20
C SER A 176 11.99 -27.69 17.39
N PHE A 177 12.44 -27.70 18.64
CA PHE A 177 13.84 -27.85 18.99
C PHE A 177 14.07 -28.88 20.08
N ASP A 178 15.24 -29.51 20.00
CA ASP A 178 15.86 -30.19 21.14
C ASP A 178 17.04 -29.34 21.61
N ALA A 179 17.34 -29.33 22.90
CA ALA A 179 18.51 -28.61 23.40
C ALA A 179 19.20 -29.39 24.52
N ASN A 180 20.51 -29.26 24.58
CA ASN A 180 21.32 -29.72 25.70
C ASN A 180 22.24 -28.57 26.12
N LEU A 181 21.92 -27.95 27.25
CA LEU A 181 22.60 -26.76 27.75
C LEU A 181 23.07 -27.03 29.18
N THR A 182 24.27 -26.59 29.51
CA THR A 182 24.74 -26.51 30.90
C THR A 182 24.87 -25.05 31.27
N VAL A 183 24.23 -24.64 32.36
CA VAL A 183 24.38 -23.32 32.97
C VAL A 183 24.95 -23.49 34.36
N SER A 184 26.13 -22.94 34.64
CA SER A 184 26.84 -23.15 35.91
C SER A 184 27.60 -21.90 36.36
N GLY A 185 28.03 -21.84 37.62
CA GLY A 185 28.79 -20.70 38.13
C GLY A 185 28.03 -19.91 39.18
N MET A 186 28.33 -18.61 39.26
CA MET A 186 27.67 -17.70 40.20
C MET A 186 26.45 -17.06 39.54
N PRO A 187 25.36 -16.74 40.29
CA PRO A 187 24.17 -16.09 39.73
C PRO A 187 24.46 -14.79 38.96
N ASP A 188 25.47 -14.04 39.41
CA ASP A 188 25.85 -12.79 38.74
C ASP A 188 26.67 -13.00 37.47
N LEU A 189 27.34 -14.15 37.33
CA LEU A 189 28.27 -14.51 36.27
C LEU A 189 28.10 -15.98 35.87
N PRO A 190 26.97 -16.36 35.25
CA PRO A 190 26.74 -17.74 34.83
C PRO A 190 27.59 -18.08 33.59
N ASP A 191 28.20 -19.25 33.57
CA ASP A 191 28.77 -19.89 32.39
C ASP A 191 27.67 -20.69 31.67
N VAL A 192 27.56 -20.54 30.35
CA VAL A 192 26.65 -21.27 29.47
C VAL A 192 27.46 -22.02 28.44
N LYS A 193 27.06 -23.27 28.18
CA LYS A 193 27.60 -24.07 27.08
C LYS A 193 26.58 -25.08 26.59
N GLY A 194 26.60 -25.40 25.31
CA GLY A 194 25.79 -26.49 24.78
C GLY A 194 25.35 -26.24 23.34
N PHE A 195 24.22 -26.84 22.97
CA PHE A 195 23.66 -26.70 21.63
C PHE A 195 22.14 -26.81 21.63
N ILE A 196 21.53 -26.24 20.60
CA ILE A 196 20.11 -26.31 20.26
C ILE A 196 20.00 -26.84 18.83
N ASN A 197 19.16 -27.85 18.62
CA ASN A 197 18.85 -28.44 17.34
C ASN A 197 17.41 -28.10 16.98
N ALA A 198 17.23 -27.04 16.20
CA ALA A 198 15.93 -26.66 15.65
C ALA A 198 15.63 -27.47 14.39
N ARG A 199 14.37 -27.88 14.19
CA ARG A 199 13.91 -28.71 13.07
C ARG A 199 12.59 -28.21 12.52
N ASN A 200 12.45 -28.29 11.20
CA ASN A 200 11.25 -27.92 10.45
C ASN A 200 10.74 -26.54 10.85
N GLY A 201 11.66 -25.58 10.98
CA GLY A 201 11.34 -24.25 11.44
C GLY A 201 10.78 -23.42 10.32
N ALA A 202 9.81 -22.57 10.64
CA ALA A 202 9.30 -21.59 9.70
C ALA A 202 8.82 -20.35 10.45
N PHE A 203 8.94 -19.17 9.85
CA PHE A 203 8.55 -17.91 10.47
C PHE A 203 8.20 -16.86 9.40
N THR A 204 7.32 -15.92 9.72
CA THR A 204 6.86 -14.85 8.82
C THR A 204 7.44 -13.52 9.29
N LEU A 205 8.08 -12.77 8.39
CA LEU A 205 8.49 -11.39 8.66
C LEU A 205 7.35 -10.43 8.37
N VAL A 206 6.71 -9.91 9.42
CA VAL A 206 5.49 -9.09 9.30
C VAL A 206 5.67 -7.86 8.40
N PRO A 207 6.74 -7.03 8.53
CA PRO A 207 6.83 -5.80 7.72
C PRO A 207 7.06 -6.04 6.22
N LEU A 208 7.49 -7.24 5.85
CA LEU A 208 7.83 -7.62 4.47
C LEU A 208 6.88 -8.69 3.92
N GLN A 209 5.99 -9.22 4.77
CA GLN A 209 5.05 -10.31 4.52
C GLN A 209 5.70 -11.56 3.90
N THR A 210 6.99 -11.78 4.16
CA THR A 210 7.73 -12.94 3.63
C THR A 210 7.75 -14.09 4.62
N ARG A 211 7.40 -15.30 4.14
CA ARG A 211 7.52 -16.55 4.89
C ARG A 211 8.87 -17.22 4.59
N TYR A 212 9.59 -17.56 5.65
CA TYR A 212 10.88 -18.24 5.57
C TYR A 212 10.86 -19.58 6.30
N ARG A 213 11.63 -20.54 5.78
CA ARG A 213 11.66 -21.93 6.27
C ARG A 213 13.09 -22.44 6.43
N PHE A 214 13.32 -23.37 7.34
CA PHE A 214 14.59 -24.10 7.43
C PHE A 214 14.35 -25.53 7.92
N ASP A 215 15.05 -26.50 7.33
CA ASP A 215 14.89 -27.91 7.70
C ASP A 215 15.55 -28.21 9.05
N ARG A 216 16.77 -27.72 9.24
CA ARG A 216 17.57 -27.90 10.47
C ARG A 216 18.44 -26.69 10.75
N GLY A 217 18.41 -26.23 11.99
CA GLY A 217 19.35 -25.25 12.53
C GLY A 217 20.14 -25.87 13.68
N PHE A 218 21.47 -25.90 13.56
CA PHE A 218 22.35 -26.24 14.67
C PHE A 218 22.85 -24.94 15.29
N ILE A 219 22.40 -24.64 16.51
CA ILE A 219 22.81 -23.46 17.25
C ILE A 219 23.77 -23.88 18.34
N SER A 220 25.04 -23.48 18.22
CA SER A 220 25.99 -23.62 19.32
C SER A 220 25.81 -22.49 20.33
N ALA A 221 25.94 -22.82 21.62
CA ALA A 221 25.81 -21.86 22.71
C ALA A 221 27.10 -21.84 23.53
N ASP A 222 27.65 -20.66 23.75
CA ASP A 222 28.72 -20.41 24.72
C ASP A 222 28.39 -19.22 25.62
N ASN A 223 29.38 -18.62 26.28
CA ASN A 223 29.17 -17.48 27.18
C ASN A 223 28.79 -16.18 26.47
N PHE A 224 29.00 -16.10 25.17
CA PHE A 224 28.94 -14.85 24.41
C PHE A 224 28.09 -14.92 23.15
N LEU A 225 27.79 -16.11 22.63
CA LEU A 225 27.15 -16.27 21.34
C LEU A 225 26.26 -17.51 21.30
N PHE A 226 25.02 -17.30 20.85
CA PHE A 226 24.18 -18.33 20.22
C PHE A 226 24.42 -18.28 18.71
N SER A 227 25.30 -19.15 18.19
CA SER A 227 25.68 -19.13 16.78
C SER A 227 24.86 -20.10 15.96
N ALA A 228 24.12 -19.58 14.99
CA ALA A 228 23.39 -20.34 13.98
C ALA A 228 24.17 -20.45 12.64
N THR A 229 25.49 -20.28 12.68
CA THR A 229 26.35 -20.29 11.49
C THR A 229 26.19 -21.59 10.70
N GLY A 230 25.95 -21.46 9.39
CA GLY A 230 25.73 -22.59 8.48
C GLY A 230 24.27 -23.03 8.36
N THR A 231 23.35 -22.43 9.12
CA THR A 231 21.91 -22.64 8.92
C THR A 231 21.50 -22.11 7.55
N ILE A 232 20.75 -22.92 6.80
CA ILE A 232 20.20 -22.55 5.50
C ILE A 232 18.72 -22.25 5.68
N ILE A 233 18.32 -21.06 5.25
CA ILE A 233 16.93 -20.61 5.23
C ILE A 233 16.47 -20.57 3.77
N TYR A 234 15.23 -20.95 3.54
CA TYR A 234 14.56 -20.95 2.24
C TYR A 234 13.40 -19.95 2.24
N ASP A 235 13.19 -19.28 1.11
CA ASP A 235 11.94 -18.57 0.84
C ASP A 235 10.89 -19.52 0.24
N ASP A 236 9.67 -19.01 0.01
CA ASP A 236 8.56 -19.79 -0.57
C ASP A 236 8.81 -20.28 -2.00
N TYR A 237 9.81 -19.71 -2.69
CA TYR A 237 10.24 -20.12 -4.02
C TYR A 237 11.40 -21.15 -3.99
N GLY A 238 11.83 -21.55 -2.78
CA GLY A 238 12.93 -22.49 -2.59
C GLY A 238 14.32 -21.89 -2.83
N ASN A 239 14.44 -20.57 -2.97
CA ASN A 239 15.75 -19.93 -3.00
C ASN A 239 16.36 -19.95 -1.59
N ARG A 240 17.70 -19.97 -1.51
CA ARG A 240 18.40 -20.22 -0.24
C ARG A 240 19.22 -19.02 0.22
N ALA A 241 19.22 -18.76 1.52
CA ALA A 241 20.12 -17.85 2.21
C ALA A 241 20.91 -18.60 3.29
N VAL A 242 22.20 -18.29 3.42
CA VAL A 242 23.08 -18.88 4.44
C VAL A 242 23.29 -17.89 5.59
N VAL A 243 23.03 -18.34 6.81
CA VAL A 243 23.23 -17.56 8.03
C VAL A 243 24.66 -17.73 8.55
N TYR A 244 25.28 -16.63 8.96
CA TYR A 244 26.55 -16.58 9.66
C TYR A 244 26.38 -15.77 10.94
N GLY A 245 26.92 -16.24 12.07
CA GLY A 245 26.77 -15.57 13.36
C GLY A 245 25.46 -15.92 14.06
N GLY A 246 24.88 -14.97 14.81
CA GLY A 246 23.65 -15.18 15.57
C GLY A 246 23.41 -14.12 16.65
N ILE A 247 22.91 -14.54 17.80
CA ILE A 247 22.57 -13.65 18.93
C ILE A 247 23.75 -13.59 19.88
N THR A 248 24.33 -12.39 20.03
CA THR A 248 25.38 -12.16 21.03
C THR A 248 24.77 -11.92 22.39
N HIS A 249 25.51 -12.25 23.43
CA HIS A 249 25.13 -11.95 24.80
C HIS A 249 26.39 -11.84 25.67
N ASN A 250 26.24 -11.44 26.92
CA ASN A 250 27.25 -11.58 27.94
C ASN A 250 26.65 -12.44 29.05
N ARG A 251 26.88 -13.75 28.98
CA ARG A 251 26.41 -14.71 30.00
C ARG A 251 24.89 -14.60 30.24
N LEU A 252 24.10 -14.67 29.16
CA LEU A 252 22.64 -14.49 29.12
C LEU A 252 22.12 -13.08 29.46
N LYS A 253 23.01 -12.10 29.66
CA LYS A 253 22.67 -10.68 29.80
C LYS A 253 23.02 -9.93 28.53
N ASP A 254 22.52 -8.70 28.39
CA ASP A 254 22.90 -7.77 27.32
C ASP A 254 22.80 -8.39 25.91
N LEU A 255 21.60 -8.83 25.54
CA LEU A 255 21.35 -9.45 24.24
C LEU A 255 21.65 -8.47 23.10
N GLY A 256 22.37 -8.95 22.11
CA GLY A 256 22.70 -8.22 20.89
C GLY A 256 22.64 -9.11 19.65
N LEU A 257 22.90 -8.52 18.50
CA LEU A 257 22.96 -9.22 17.22
C LEU A 257 24.36 -9.10 16.65
N ASN A 258 24.84 -10.20 16.08
CA ASN A 258 25.96 -10.22 15.15
C ASN A 258 25.70 -11.35 14.16
N ALA A 259 24.80 -11.07 13.23
CA ALA A 259 24.36 -12.04 12.24
C ALA A 259 24.50 -11.46 10.84
N ARG A 260 24.71 -12.34 9.88
CA ARG A 260 24.82 -12.03 8.47
C ARG A 260 24.08 -13.08 7.67
N LEU A 261 23.25 -12.64 6.73
CA LEU A 261 22.64 -13.50 5.73
C LEU A 261 23.29 -13.23 4.38
N ARG A 262 23.60 -14.30 3.64
CA ARG A 262 24.10 -14.21 2.26
C ARG A 262 23.25 -15.04 1.33
N THR A 263 22.94 -14.47 0.18
CA THR A 263 22.12 -15.13 -0.84
C THR A 263 22.55 -14.74 -2.24
N THR A 264 22.33 -15.63 -3.20
CA THR A 264 22.48 -15.36 -4.64
C THR A 264 21.16 -15.00 -5.30
N ARG A 265 20.03 -15.26 -4.64
CA ARG A 265 18.65 -14.91 -5.04
C ARG A 265 17.74 -15.22 -3.86
N PHE A 266 16.89 -14.30 -3.45
CA PHE A 266 15.96 -14.50 -2.32
C PHE A 266 14.80 -13.52 -2.41
N LEU A 267 13.61 -13.96 -2.01
CA LEU A 267 12.44 -13.11 -1.82
C LEU A 267 12.63 -12.25 -0.57
N ALA A 268 12.88 -10.96 -0.77
CA ALA A 268 13.07 -9.99 0.30
C ALA A 268 11.74 -9.39 0.75
N MET A 269 10.76 -9.27 -0.14
CA MET A 269 9.47 -8.63 0.13
C MET A 269 8.38 -9.25 -0.75
N ASP A 270 7.19 -9.45 -0.19
CA ASP A 270 6.01 -9.96 -0.89
C ASP A 270 4.77 -9.27 -0.32
N LEU A 271 4.58 -8.01 -0.69
CA LEU A 271 3.46 -7.20 -0.21
C LEU A 271 2.31 -7.23 -1.22
N GLU A 272 1.13 -7.64 -0.80
CA GLU A 272 -0.08 -7.47 -1.57
C GLU A 272 -0.56 -6.02 -1.53
N LYS A 273 -1.38 -5.64 -2.52
CA LYS A 273 -1.97 -4.31 -2.58
C LYS A 273 -2.83 -4.05 -1.34
N GLY A 274 -2.57 -2.94 -0.65
CA GLY A 274 -3.30 -2.53 0.56
C GLY A 274 -2.70 -3.04 1.88
N GLU A 275 -1.65 -3.88 1.83
CA GLU A 275 -0.87 -4.22 3.03
C GLU A 275 0.10 -3.11 3.45
N ASN A 276 0.45 -2.24 2.49
CA ASN A 276 1.24 -1.04 2.70
C ASN A 276 0.70 0.08 1.80
N ASP A 277 0.53 1.26 2.37
CA ASP A 277 -0.09 2.42 1.70
C ASP A 277 0.84 3.07 0.66
N LEU A 278 2.16 2.87 0.77
CA LEU A 278 3.16 3.57 -0.03
C LEU A 278 3.67 2.75 -1.22
N PHE A 279 3.77 1.43 -1.08
CA PHE A 279 4.26 0.55 -2.13
C PHE A 279 3.84 -0.89 -1.88
N TYR A 280 3.74 -1.67 -2.95
CA TYR A 280 3.46 -3.10 -2.85
C TYR A 280 4.13 -3.86 -4.00
N GLY A 281 4.11 -5.18 -3.94
CA GLY A 281 4.68 -6.08 -4.92
C GLY A 281 5.76 -7.00 -4.36
N GLN A 282 6.47 -7.65 -5.28
CA GLN A 282 7.47 -8.68 -4.96
C GLN A 282 8.86 -8.18 -5.27
N ALA A 283 9.78 -8.31 -4.31
CA ALA A 283 11.18 -7.96 -4.49
C ALA A 283 12.08 -9.18 -4.30
N PHE A 284 12.81 -9.54 -5.36
CA PHE A 284 13.85 -10.54 -5.32
C PHE A 284 15.22 -9.85 -5.37
N GLY A 285 16.21 -10.44 -4.71
CA GLY A 285 17.56 -9.88 -4.75
C GLY A 285 18.65 -10.86 -4.39
N SER A 286 19.88 -10.49 -4.74
CA SER A 286 21.11 -11.16 -4.32
C SER A 286 21.92 -10.22 -3.44
N GLY A 287 22.73 -10.75 -2.51
CA GLY A 287 23.59 -9.92 -1.69
C GLY A 287 23.75 -10.39 -0.25
N GLU A 288 24.03 -9.42 0.62
CA GLU A 288 24.31 -9.62 2.03
C GLU A 288 23.47 -8.67 2.90
N VAL A 289 22.88 -9.22 3.97
CA VAL A 289 22.25 -8.45 5.05
C VAL A 289 23.04 -8.68 6.33
N ARG A 290 23.34 -7.62 7.08
CA ARG A 290 24.06 -7.67 8.35
C ARG A 290 23.21 -7.08 9.46
N PHE A 291 23.10 -7.80 10.56
CA PHE A 291 22.41 -7.40 11.78
C PHE A 291 23.44 -7.24 12.89
N THR A 292 23.50 -6.04 13.48
CA THR A 292 24.45 -5.71 14.54
C THR A 292 23.81 -4.87 15.64
N GLY A 293 24.46 -4.76 16.80
CA GLY A 293 24.03 -3.86 17.88
C GLY A 293 23.15 -4.55 18.92
N ASP A 294 22.43 -3.74 19.71
CA ASP A 294 21.53 -4.22 20.75
C ASP A 294 20.31 -4.92 20.13
N PHE A 295 19.81 -5.97 20.77
CA PHE A 295 18.73 -6.78 20.24
C PHE A 295 17.40 -6.01 20.14
N LYS A 296 17.13 -5.07 21.06
CA LYS A 296 15.95 -4.20 21.02
C LYS A 296 16.13 -3.02 20.06
N GLN A 297 17.38 -2.74 19.70
CA GLN A 297 17.78 -1.64 18.85
C GLN A 297 18.74 -2.16 17.77
N PRO A 298 18.25 -2.92 16.78
CA PRO A 298 19.11 -3.48 15.75
C PRO A 298 19.62 -2.39 14.79
N ASN A 299 20.86 -2.55 14.32
CA ASN A 299 21.40 -1.90 13.12
C ASN A 299 21.40 -2.94 11.99
N ILE A 300 20.73 -2.61 10.89
CA ILE A 300 20.58 -3.43 9.71
C ILE A 300 21.31 -2.74 8.56
N TYR A 301 22.27 -3.44 7.96
CA TYR A 301 22.94 -3.00 6.75
C TYR A 301 22.65 -4.00 5.63
N VAL A 302 22.13 -3.51 4.51
CA VAL A 302 21.82 -4.30 3.32
C VAL A 302 22.74 -3.84 2.20
N ASN A 303 23.42 -4.78 1.55
CA ASN A 303 24.08 -4.55 0.27
C ASN A 303 23.54 -5.58 -0.70
N ALA A 304 22.76 -5.13 -1.68
CA ALA A 304 22.01 -6.03 -2.54
C ALA A 304 21.92 -5.55 -3.99
N THR A 305 21.80 -6.51 -4.89
CA THR A 305 21.45 -6.28 -6.30
C THR A 305 20.03 -6.80 -6.51
N VAL A 306 19.16 -5.95 -7.03
CA VAL A 306 17.78 -6.30 -7.34
C VAL A 306 17.78 -7.35 -8.45
N GLY A 307 17.08 -8.46 -8.22
CA GLY A 307 17.01 -9.62 -9.09
C GLY A 307 15.80 -9.59 -10.03
N ASP A 308 15.83 -10.51 -10.98
CA ASP A 308 14.74 -10.75 -11.93
C ASP A 308 13.45 -11.19 -11.21
N SER A 309 12.31 -10.97 -11.86
CA SER A 309 10.96 -11.18 -11.28
C SER A 309 10.60 -10.21 -10.14
N THR A 310 11.41 -9.17 -9.91
CA THR A 310 11.02 -8.06 -9.05
C THR A 310 9.98 -7.20 -9.78
N ARG A 311 8.82 -7.01 -9.17
CA ARG A 311 7.79 -6.07 -9.60
C ARG A 311 7.40 -5.22 -8.42
N LEU A 312 7.67 -3.92 -8.49
CA LEU A 312 7.33 -2.95 -7.46
C LEU A 312 6.31 -1.96 -8.03
N SER A 313 5.22 -1.75 -7.30
CA SER A 313 4.18 -0.79 -7.67
C SER A 313 4.07 0.29 -6.59
N ILE A 314 4.09 1.55 -7.01
CA ILE A 314 4.00 2.73 -6.15
C ILE A 314 2.73 3.50 -6.55
N PRO A 315 1.66 3.47 -5.74
CA PRO A 315 0.49 4.31 -5.95
C PRO A 315 0.79 5.77 -5.59
N ILE A 316 0.56 6.67 -6.53
CA ILE A 316 0.68 8.11 -6.40
C ILE A 316 -0.74 8.66 -6.22
N SER A 317 -1.31 8.50 -5.02
CA SER A 317 -2.67 9.00 -4.73
C SER A 317 -2.63 10.37 -4.04
N ASP A 318 -3.62 11.22 -4.31
CA ASP A 318 -3.87 12.49 -3.59
C ASP A 318 -4.10 12.31 -2.07
N GLN A 319 -4.29 11.07 -1.61
CA GLN A 319 -4.44 10.70 -0.20
C GLN A 319 -3.16 10.17 0.45
N ALA A 320 -2.01 10.24 -0.23
CA ALA A 320 -0.72 10.10 0.44
C ALA A 320 -0.48 11.35 1.32
N ASP A 321 -1.30 11.52 2.36
CA ASP A 321 -0.99 12.38 3.48
C ASP A 321 0.43 12.00 3.91
N ALA A 322 1.29 13.01 4.02
CA ALA A 322 2.62 12.95 4.60
C ALA A 322 2.54 12.64 6.11
N SER A 323 1.76 11.64 6.47
CA SER A 323 1.82 10.98 7.76
C SER A 323 3.20 10.34 7.82
N GLU A 324 4.00 10.85 8.76
CA GLU A 324 5.30 10.32 9.13
C GLU A 324 5.26 8.78 9.05
N LEU A 325 6.27 8.19 8.42
CA LEU A 325 6.60 6.75 8.46
C LEU A 325 6.75 6.29 9.93
N SER A 326 5.62 6.23 10.62
CA SER A 326 5.45 5.80 12.00
C SER A 326 5.00 4.34 12.06
N GLN A 327 4.81 3.72 10.90
CA GLN A 327 4.27 2.36 10.78
C GLN A 327 5.32 1.25 10.87
N VAL A 328 6.63 1.52 10.74
CA VAL A 328 7.66 0.56 11.21
C VAL A 328 7.96 0.80 12.69
N ARG A 329 6.91 0.72 13.51
CA ARG A 329 7.06 0.58 14.95
C ARG A 329 7.03 -0.90 15.27
N PHE A 330 8.17 -1.44 15.70
CA PHE A 330 8.18 -2.67 16.47
C PHE A 330 7.53 -2.38 17.83
N VAL A 331 6.20 -2.35 17.84
CA VAL A 331 5.44 -2.26 19.09
C VAL A 331 5.40 -3.65 19.68
N ASN A 332 5.96 -3.79 20.87
CA ASN A 332 5.79 -4.99 21.67
C ASN A 332 4.29 -5.13 22.02
N LYS A 333 3.58 -6.02 21.33
CA LYS A 333 2.13 -6.25 21.52
C LYS A 333 1.78 -6.78 22.91
N TYR A 334 2.76 -7.21 23.72
CA TYR A 334 2.54 -7.71 25.08
C TYR A 334 2.53 -6.62 26.17
N GLN A 335 2.81 -5.35 25.84
CA GLN A 335 2.77 -4.25 26.81
C GLN A 335 1.42 -3.53 26.91
N GLN A 336 0.38 -3.97 26.18
CA GLN A 336 -0.93 -3.32 26.20
C GLN A 336 -1.83 -3.71 27.39
N THR A 337 -1.22 -4.03 28.54
CA THR A 337 -1.97 -4.20 29.80
C THR A 337 -1.17 -3.66 30.99
N GLN A 338 -1.09 -2.33 31.10
CA GLN A 338 -1.19 -1.60 32.37
C GLN A 338 -0.97 -0.09 32.13
N THR A 339 -2.03 0.68 32.26
CA THR A 339 -1.98 2.14 32.37
C THR A 339 -1.31 2.49 33.70
N THR A 340 -0.02 2.80 33.68
CA THR A 340 0.61 3.62 34.73
C THR A 340 1.55 4.59 34.02
N GLU A 341 1.22 5.88 34.09
CA GLU A 341 2.07 6.97 33.63
C GLU A 341 3.38 6.96 34.43
N VAL A 342 4.42 6.35 33.86
CA VAL A 342 5.81 6.66 34.20
C VAL A 342 6.37 7.38 32.98
N GLN A 343 6.75 8.64 33.16
CA GLN A 343 7.57 9.38 32.20
C GLN A 343 8.94 8.69 32.11
N GLU A 344 9.05 7.63 31.31
CA GLU A 344 10.35 7.16 30.86
C GLU A 344 10.82 8.08 29.73
N ARG A 345 12.04 8.61 29.92
CA ARG A 345 12.84 9.32 28.91
C ARG A 345 12.63 8.73 27.52
N ASN A 346 12.46 9.61 26.52
CA ASN A 346 12.63 9.38 25.09
C ASN A 346 13.71 8.31 24.78
N GLN A 347 13.36 7.03 24.86
CA GLN A 347 14.15 5.98 24.25
C GLN A 347 13.79 6.04 22.78
N LEU A 348 14.77 6.30 21.93
CA LEU A 348 14.66 6.14 20.48
C LEU A 348 14.38 4.66 20.20
N THR A 349 13.11 4.26 20.28
CA THR A 349 12.64 2.92 19.95
C THR A 349 12.47 2.87 18.44
N GLY A 350 13.43 2.26 17.75
CA GLY A 350 13.41 2.12 16.29
C GLY A 350 14.63 1.35 15.82
N LEU A 351 14.56 0.77 14.62
CA LEU A 351 15.69 0.16 13.94
C LEU A 351 16.56 1.23 13.27
N ASN A 352 17.83 0.94 13.00
CA ASN A 352 18.66 1.74 12.11
C ASN A 352 18.91 0.94 10.83
N LEU A 353 18.40 1.39 9.68
CA LEU A 353 18.55 0.70 8.40
C LEU A 353 19.37 1.53 7.43
N GLU A 354 20.35 0.89 6.83
CA GLU A 354 21.12 1.41 5.70
C GLU A 354 21.07 0.36 4.59
N MET A 355 20.69 0.77 3.39
CA MET A 355 20.65 -0.11 2.23
C MET A 355 21.42 0.52 1.07
N ASP A 356 22.35 -0.23 0.51
CA ASP A 356 23.00 0.04 -0.76
C ASP A 356 22.44 -0.95 -1.79
N LEU A 357 21.64 -0.45 -2.72
CA LEU A 357 20.91 -1.23 -3.72
C LEU A 357 21.43 -0.92 -5.12
N THR A 358 21.79 -1.97 -5.86
CA THR A 358 22.04 -1.88 -7.31
C THR A 358 20.79 -2.37 -8.04
N ILE A 359 20.13 -1.45 -8.75
CA ILE A 359 18.97 -1.73 -9.59
C ILE A 359 19.47 -2.12 -10.97
N THR A 360 18.84 -3.13 -11.56
CA THR A 360 19.18 -3.69 -12.87
C THR A 360 17.95 -3.73 -13.75
N GLU A 361 18.16 -3.78 -15.07
CA GLU A 361 17.09 -3.73 -16.09
C GLU A 361 16.09 -4.91 -16.03
N VAL A 362 16.33 -5.91 -15.19
CA VAL A 362 15.42 -7.05 -15.00
C VAL A 362 14.33 -6.80 -13.96
N ALA A 363 14.40 -5.69 -13.22
CA ALA A 363 13.38 -5.27 -12.28
C ALA A 363 12.36 -4.36 -12.96
N GLU A 364 11.08 -4.62 -12.72
CA GLU A 364 9.97 -3.83 -13.26
C GLU A 364 9.40 -2.93 -12.17
N MET A 365 9.18 -1.66 -12.52
CA MET A 365 8.59 -0.66 -11.66
C MET A 365 7.33 -0.10 -12.31
N GLU A 366 6.32 0.11 -11.48
CA GLU A 366 5.06 0.75 -11.85
C GLU A 366 4.81 1.96 -10.96
N LEU A 367 4.55 3.11 -11.57
CA LEU A 367 4.05 4.30 -10.90
C LEU A 367 2.60 4.50 -11.35
N ILE A 368 1.68 4.48 -10.40
CA ILE A 368 0.24 4.48 -10.67
C ILE A 368 -0.31 5.83 -10.23
N PHE A 369 -0.65 6.72 -11.16
CA PHE A 369 -1.21 8.05 -10.87
C PHE A 369 -2.72 7.99 -10.65
N ASP A 370 -3.41 7.29 -11.54
CA ASP A 370 -4.85 7.05 -11.41
C ASP A 370 -5.17 5.63 -11.87
N GLU A 371 -5.57 4.79 -10.93
CA GLU A 371 -5.91 3.40 -11.22
C GLU A 371 -7.23 3.25 -11.98
N GLN A 372 -8.20 4.14 -11.77
CA GLN A 372 -9.50 4.08 -12.46
C GLN A 372 -9.35 4.50 -13.92
N ALA A 373 -8.59 5.57 -14.15
CA ALA A 373 -8.27 6.08 -15.47
C ALA A 373 -7.24 5.20 -16.21
N GLY A 374 -6.47 4.38 -15.48
CA GLY A 374 -5.39 3.57 -16.02
C GLY A 374 -4.11 4.38 -16.30
N ASP A 375 -3.95 5.52 -15.63
CA ASP A 375 -2.78 6.38 -15.75
C ASP A 375 -1.58 5.76 -15.02
N VAL A 376 -0.72 5.08 -15.78
CA VAL A 376 0.37 4.25 -15.25
C VAL A 376 1.64 4.38 -16.08
N ILE A 377 2.75 4.67 -15.42
CA ILE A 377 4.11 4.48 -15.97
C ILE A 377 4.58 3.09 -15.57
N ARG A 378 4.95 2.27 -16.55
CA ARG A 378 5.56 0.96 -16.32
C ARG A 378 6.89 0.89 -17.05
N GLY A 379 7.94 0.44 -16.39
CA GLY A 379 9.24 0.35 -17.04
C GLY A 379 10.29 -0.42 -16.26
N ASN A 380 11.42 -0.61 -16.92
CA ASN A 380 12.63 -1.17 -16.37
C ASN A 380 13.75 -0.14 -16.43
N GLY A 381 14.68 -0.21 -15.47
CA GLY A 381 15.81 0.71 -15.44
C GLY A 381 16.98 0.16 -14.66
N GLU A 382 18.06 0.91 -14.67
CA GLU A 382 19.30 0.60 -13.95
C GLU A 382 19.76 1.80 -13.12
N GLY A 383 20.43 1.53 -12.01
CA GLY A 383 20.87 2.60 -11.13
C GLY A 383 21.42 2.09 -9.81
N ASN A 384 21.88 3.02 -8.98
CA ASN A 384 22.26 2.72 -7.61
C ASN A 384 21.49 3.62 -6.67
N LEU A 385 20.86 3.02 -5.66
CA LEU A 385 20.13 3.71 -4.62
C LEU A 385 20.77 3.43 -3.26
N ARG A 386 20.92 4.49 -2.48
CA ARG A 386 21.24 4.43 -1.06
C ARG A 386 20.03 4.87 -0.27
N ILE A 387 19.62 4.05 0.68
CA ILE A 387 18.46 4.29 1.53
C ILE A 387 18.91 4.31 2.99
N LEU A 388 18.57 5.37 3.71
CA LEU A 388 18.91 5.57 5.10
C LEU A 388 17.62 5.76 5.91
N LEU A 389 17.44 4.95 6.94
CA LEU A 389 16.40 5.10 7.94
C LEU A 389 17.05 5.04 9.33
N PRO A 390 17.56 6.17 9.82
CA PRO A 390 18.09 6.28 11.17
C PRO A 390 16.97 6.14 12.21
N ARG A 391 17.35 5.82 13.46
CA ARG A 391 16.40 5.68 14.57
C ARG A 391 15.61 6.95 14.90
N THR A 392 16.05 8.10 14.40
CA THR A 392 15.34 9.38 14.50
C THR A 392 14.07 9.40 13.65
N GLY A 393 13.93 8.47 12.69
CA GLY A 393 12.81 8.41 11.76
C GLY A 393 13.01 9.23 10.48
N GLU A 394 14.15 9.92 10.33
CA GLU A 394 14.45 10.74 9.15
C GLU A 394 14.79 9.87 7.94
N PHE A 395 13.76 9.44 7.21
CA PHE A 395 13.90 8.61 6.02
C PHE A 395 14.54 9.41 4.87
N GLN A 396 15.65 8.90 4.33
CA GLN A 396 16.39 9.54 3.25
C GLN A 396 16.73 8.54 2.14
N MET A 397 16.66 8.99 0.90
CA MET A 397 17.05 8.25 -0.29
C MET A 397 17.97 9.11 -1.17
N PHE A 398 19.00 8.47 -1.71
CA PHE A 398 19.98 9.09 -2.60
C PHE A 398 20.25 8.19 -3.79
N GLY A 399 20.40 8.78 -4.98
CA GLY A 399 20.80 8.07 -6.17
C GLY A 399 19.99 8.44 -7.39
N GLU A 400 20.29 7.77 -8.49
CA GLU A 400 19.63 7.97 -9.78
C GLU A 400 19.33 6.61 -10.40
N VAL A 401 18.13 6.49 -10.95
CA VAL A 401 17.69 5.36 -11.77
C VAL A 401 17.42 5.87 -13.17
N THR A 402 18.13 5.32 -14.14
CA THR A 402 17.92 5.57 -15.56
C THR A 402 16.98 4.51 -16.11
N ILE A 403 15.90 4.95 -16.75
CA ILE A 403 14.91 4.09 -17.37
C ILE A 403 15.44 3.69 -18.74
N SER A 404 15.61 2.38 -18.94
CA SER A 404 16.08 1.80 -20.20
C SER A 404 14.92 1.63 -21.19
N GLN A 405 13.78 1.17 -20.70
CA GLN A 405 12.59 0.94 -21.50
C GLN A 405 11.32 1.01 -20.65
N GLY A 406 10.21 1.31 -21.29
CA GLY A 406 8.91 1.25 -20.66
C GLY A 406 7.84 1.94 -21.49
N ASN A 407 6.67 2.04 -20.90
CA ASN A 407 5.50 2.63 -21.51
C ASN A 407 4.75 3.49 -20.49
N TYR A 408 4.15 4.57 -20.96
CA TYR A 408 3.30 5.45 -20.19
C TYR A 408 1.91 5.43 -20.80
N LEU A 409 0.95 4.84 -20.10
CA LEU A 409 -0.45 4.89 -20.49
C LEU A 409 -1.01 6.23 -20.02
N PHE A 410 -0.89 7.25 -20.86
CA PHE A 410 -1.36 8.59 -20.56
C PHE A 410 -2.86 8.67 -20.72
N THR A 411 -3.54 9.17 -19.69
CA THR A 411 -4.97 9.44 -19.74
C THR A 411 -5.24 10.93 -19.86
N MET A 412 -5.92 11.33 -20.94
CA MET A 412 -6.29 12.71 -21.19
C MET A 412 -7.77 12.93 -20.83
N TYR A 413 -8.02 13.86 -19.90
CA TYR A 413 -9.36 14.22 -19.40
C TYR A 413 -10.17 13.01 -18.91
N ASP A 414 -9.51 12.01 -18.31
CA ASP A 414 -10.11 10.81 -17.73
C ASP A 414 -10.88 9.89 -18.69
N VAL A 415 -10.77 10.14 -20.00
CA VAL A 415 -11.57 9.42 -21.03
C VAL A 415 -10.70 8.82 -22.13
N ILE A 416 -9.55 9.43 -22.45
CA ILE A 416 -8.74 9.04 -23.61
C ILE A 416 -7.40 8.46 -23.16
N ASN A 417 -7.27 7.14 -23.28
CA ASN A 417 -6.05 6.43 -22.91
C ASN A 417 -5.17 6.21 -24.14
N LYS A 418 -3.91 6.65 -24.06
CA LYS A 418 -2.94 6.54 -25.16
C LYS A 418 -1.61 6.05 -24.64
N ASP A 419 -1.09 5.05 -25.33
CA ASP A 419 0.19 4.44 -24.98
C ASP A 419 1.34 5.23 -25.58
N PHE A 420 2.19 5.79 -24.73
CA PHE A 420 3.43 6.46 -25.10
C PHE A 420 4.62 5.55 -24.78
N SER A 421 5.49 5.32 -25.76
CA SER A 421 6.72 4.54 -25.57
C SER A 421 7.78 5.43 -24.92
N ILE A 422 8.27 5.07 -23.73
CA ILE A 422 9.32 5.83 -23.05
C ILE A 422 10.61 5.80 -23.88
N LYS A 423 11.25 6.96 -24.04
CA LYS A 423 12.58 7.07 -24.65
C LYS A 423 13.65 6.67 -23.65
N GLU A 424 14.68 5.98 -24.15
CA GLU A 424 15.86 5.63 -23.35
C GLU A 424 16.54 6.90 -22.80
N GLY A 425 16.98 6.84 -21.54
CA GLY A 425 17.70 7.92 -20.88
C GLY A 425 16.85 8.82 -19.99
N GLY A 426 15.55 8.54 -19.86
CA GLY A 426 14.73 9.11 -18.79
C GLY A 426 15.30 8.75 -17.41
N ARG A 427 15.19 9.64 -16.43
CA ARG A 427 15.80 9.44 -15.10
C ARG A 427 14.86 9.81 -13.96
N ILE A 428 15.03 9.12 -12.84
CA ILE A 428 14.46 9.49 -11.55
C ILE A 428 15.60 9.66 -10.55
N THR A 429 15.65 10.82 -9.89
CA THR A 429 16.76 11.20 -9.00
C THR A 429 16.25 11.51 -7.60
N TRP A 430 16.92 10.95 -6.59
CA TRP A 430 16.69 11.20 -5.17
C TRP A 430 17.91 11.91 -4.56
N ASN A 431 17.68 12.97 -3.79
CA ASN A 431 18.73 13.82 -3.20
C ASN A 431 18.53 14.08 -1.71
N GLY A 432 17.89 13.17 -0.99
CA GLY A 432 17.55 13.33 0.43
C GLY A 432 16.13 12.85 0.69
N ASP A 433 15.16 13.74 0.71
CA ASP A 433 13.77 13.38 0.96
C ASP A 433 13.23 12.42 -0.12
N PRO A 434 12.76 11.22 0.23
CA PRO A 434 12.23 10.23 -0.69
C PRO A 434 10.93 10.67 -1.40
N PHE A 435 10.15 11.56 -0.79
CA PHE A 435 8.90 12.07 -1.37
C PHE A 435 9.14 13.23 -2.36
N SER A 436 10.32 13.85 -2.30
CA SER A 436 10.72 14.96 -3.17
C SER A 436 11.55 14.51 -4.40
N ALA A 437 11.45 13.23 -4.78
CA ALA A 437 12.15 12.66 -5.92
C ALA A 437 11.84 13.43 -7.21
N GLN A 438 12.83 13.60 -8.08
CA GLN A 438 12.67 14.33 -9.35
C GLN A 438 12.61 13.37 -10.52
N ILE A 439 11.60 13.50 -11.37
CA ILE A 439 11.48 12.76 -12.63
C ILE A 439 11.84 13.66 -13.81
N GLN A 440 12.57 13.09 -14.76
CA GLN A 440 12.78 13.68 -16.08
C GLN A 440 12.71 12.57 -17.12
N LEU A 441 11.57 12.49 -17.80
CA LEU A 441 11.25 11.41 -18.73
C LEU A 441 10.66 11.99 -20.01
N GLU A 442 11.03 11.41 -21.15
CA GLU A 442 10.39 11.70 -22.44
C GLU A 442 9.79 10.41 -22.99
N ALA A 443 8.60 10.51 -23.59
CA ALA A 443 7.91 9.38 -24.20
C ALA A 443 7.33 9.77 -25.56
N GLU A 444 7.28 8.85 -26.51
CA GLU A 444 6.85 9.10 -27.89
C GLU A 444 5.52 8.39 -28.19
N TYR A 445 4.62 9.12 -28.84
CA TYR A 445 3.47 8.53 -29.50
C TYR A 445 3.85 8.17 -30.94
N LYS A 446 3.85 6.87 -31.25
CA LYS A 446 4.34 6.34 -32.53
C LYS A 446 3.25 6.34 -33.61
N ASP A 447 3.69 6.19 -34.86
CA ASP A 447 2.86 5.95 -36.04
C ASP A 447 1.86 7.06 -36.38
N LEU A 448 2.17 8.30 -36.00
CA LEU A 448 1.36 9.47 -36.33
C LEU A 448 1.80 10.06 -37.68
N SER A 449 0.87 10.14 -38.63
CA SER A 449 1.12 10.73 -39.95
C SER A 449 -0.08 11.56 -40.40
N THR A 450 0.13 12.86 -40.63
CA THR A 450 -0.94 13.80 -41.00
C THR A 450 -0.45 14.87 -41.97
N SER A 451 -1.39 15.50 -42.67
CA SER A 451 -1.13 16.69 -43.48
C SER A 451 -0.69 17.87 -42.60
N LEU A 452 0.26 18.67 -43.12
CA LEU A 452 0.69 19.93 -42.53
C LEU A 452 -0.17 21.12 -43.00
N SER A 453 -1.05 20.93 -44.00
CA SER A 453 -1.83 22.00 -44.62
C SER A 453 -2.57 22.89 -43.61
N THR A 454 -3.13 22.27 -42.56
CA THR A 454 -3.88 22.96 -41.51
C THR A 454 -2.95 23.55 -40.44
N PHE A 455 -1.79 22.92 -40.20
CA PHE A 455 -0.82 23.34 -39.19
C PHE A 455 -0.06 24.62 -39.56
N ILE A 456 0.28 24.77 -40.85
CA ILE A 456 1.03 25.91 -41.40
C ILE A 456 0.19 26.75 -42.37
N GLN A 457 -1.14 26.75 -42.19
CA GLN A 457 -2.09 27.34 -43.13
C GLN A 457 -1.77 28.82 -43.44
N GLU A 458 -1.35 29.59 -42.45
CA GLU A 458 -0.99 31.00 -42.56
C GLU A 458 0.21 31.25 -43.50
N TYR A 459 1.12 30.27 -43.61
CA TYR A 459 2.28 30.33 -44.51
C TYR A 459 1.92 29.88 -45.93
N LEU A 460 0.83 29.13 -46.08
CA LEU A 460 0.40 28.58 -47.37
C LEU A 460 -0.45 29.55 -48.19
N LEU A 461 -1.10 30.56 -47.60
CA LEU A 461 -2.01 31.48 -48.31
C LEU A 461 -1.42 31.98 -49.64
N ASN A 462 -0.20 32.51 -49.61
CA ASN A 462 0.53 33.06 -50.77
C ASN A 462 1.56 32.10 -51.39
N ALA A 463 1.58 30.83 -50.98
CA ALA A 463 2.55 29.85 -51.47
C ALA A 463 2.21 29.34 -52.89
N GLN A 464 3.23 28.88 -53.62
CA GLN A 464 3.07 28.23 -54.92
C GLN A 464 2.23 26.94 -54.81
N ALA A 465 1.50 26.60 -55.88
CA ALA A 465 0.61 25.44 -55.91
C ALA A 465 1.32 24.12 -55.57
N ASP A 466 2.56 23.95 -56.02
CA ASP A 466 3.37 22.76 -55.71
C ASP A 466 3.65 22.61 -54.22
N LEU A 467 3.91 23.72 -53.50
CA LEU A 467 4.16 23.71 -52.06
C LEU A 467 2.86 23.41 -51.28
N LYS A 468 1.71 23.91 -51.75
CA LYS A 468 0.39 23.58 -51.19
C LYS A 468 0.06 22.09 -51.33
N ASN A 469 0.37 21.50 -52.48
CA ASN A 469 0.19 20.06 -52.72
C ASN A 469 1.13 19.22 -51.84
N GLN A 470 2.39 19.62 -51.68
CA GLN A 470 3.33 18.95 -50.78
C GLN A 470 2.89 19.03 -49.32
N ALA A 471 2.41 20.19 -48.85
CA ALA A 471 1.89 20.35 -47.49
C ALA A 471 0.63 19.51 -47.20
N SER A 472 -0.11 19.15 -48.25
CA SER A 472 -1.32 18.31 -48.18
C SER A 472 -1.01 16.81 -48.13
N THR A 473 0.26 16.43 -48.30
CA THR A 473 0.70 15.03 -48.23
C THR A 473 0.95 14.65 -46.78
N ALA A 474 0.65 13.40 -46.42
CA ALA A 474 0.91 12.88 -45.08
C ALA A 474 2.40 12.99 -44.74
N THR A 475 2.69 13.60 -43.59
CA THR A 475 4.03 13.78 -43.03
C THR A 475 4.07 13.11 -41.68
N ASP A 476 5.16 12.37 -41.42
CA ASP A 476 5.37 11.73 -40.13
C ASP A 476 5.59 12.78 -39.03
N VAL A 477 4.90 12.58 -37.92
CA VAL A 477 4.88 13.49 -36.78
C VAL A 477 5.36 12.76 -35.54
N ASP A 478 6.45 13.24 -34.96
CA ASP A 478 6.92 12.75 -33.67
C ASP A 478 6.27 13.60 -32.58
N LEU A 479 5.28 13.02 -31.89
CA LEU A 479 4.67 13.63 -30.70
C LEU A 479 5.41 13.13 -29.46
N THR A 480 6.14 14.03 -28.79
CA THR A 480 6.89 13.73 -27.57
C THR A 480 6.16 14.30 -26.35
N LEU A 481 5.84 13.44 -25.40
CA LEU A 481 5.40 13.80 -24.05
C LEU A 481 6.63 13.95 -23.16
N LYS A 482 6.67 15.02 -22.35
CA LYS A 482 7.76 15.32 -21.41
C LYS A 482 7.19 15.36 -20.00
N LEU A 483 7.73 14.53 -19.11
CA LEU A 483 7.40 14.48 -17.69
C LEU A 483 8.58 15.05 -16.90
N GLN A 484 8.36 16.16 -16.17
CA GLN A 484 9.42 16.86 -15.44
C GLN A 484 8.95 17.38 -14.08
N GLY A 485 9.83 17.36 -13.07
CA GLY A 485 9.57 17.91 -11.74
C GLY A 485 9.46 16.83 -10.68
N GLU A 486 8.61 17.02 -9.67
CA GLU A 486 8.43 16.06 -8.58
C GLU A 486 7.75 14.77 -9.08
N LEU A 487 8.24 13.61 -8.64
CA LEU A 487 7.75 12.29 -9.07
C LEU A 487 6.28 12.08 -8.69
N LEU A 488 5.88 12.57 -7.52
CA LEU A 488 4.50 12.45 -7.02
C LEU A 488 3.53 13.40 -7.73
N GLN A 489 4.05 14.48 -8.36
CA GLN A 489 3.24 15.44 -9.10
C GLN A 489 4.03 16.00 -10.29
N PRO A 490 4.23 15.21 -11.36
CA PRO A 490 5.04 15.62 -12.47
C PRO A 490 4.32 16.68 -13.32
N ASN A 491 5.07 17.64 -13.84
CA ASN A 491 4.58 18.54 -14.87
C ASN A 491 4.60 17.83 -16.22
N ILE A 492 3.44 17.74 -16.86
CA ILE A 492 3.27 17.15 -18.19
C ILE A 492 3.38 18.25 -19.23
N GLY A 493 4.34 18.11 -20.15
CA GLY A 493 4.52 18.95 -21.32
C GLY A 493 4.51 18.14 -22.61
N PHE A 494 4.33 18.83 -23.73
CA PHE A 494 4.33 18.20 -25.05
C PHE A 494 5.22 18.96 -26.02
N ASP A 495 5.77 18.23 -26.99
CA ASP A 495 6.55 18.77 -28.09
C ASP A 495 6.23 17.99 -29.36
N ILE A 496 6.38 18.66 -30.50
CA ILE A 496 6.06 18.10 -31.81
C ILE A 496 7.26 18.33 -32.72
N SER A 497 7.67 17.30 -33.45
CA SER A 497 8.73 17.40 -34.46
C SER A 497 8.37 16.64 -35.74
N PHE A 498 9.01 17.03 -36.83
CA PHE A 498 8.79 16.47 -38.16
C PHE A 498 10.12 15.95 -38.73
N PRO A 499 10.52 14.70 -38.41
CA PRO A 499 11.88 14.20 -38.69
C PRO A 499 12.18 14.12 -40.19
N ASN A 500 11.15 13.85 -41.00
CA ASN A 500 11.28 13.62 -42.44
C ASN A 500 11.03 14.86 -43.30
N LEU A 501 10.70 16.00 -42.68
CA LEU A 501 10.36 17.23 -43.37
C LEU A 501 11.61 17.95 -43.89
N ARG A 502 11.56 18.46 -45.13
CA ARG A 502 12.71 19.10 -45.79
C ARG A 502 12.32 20.41 -46.48
N GLY A 503 13.30 21.29 -46.67
CA GLY A 503 13.15 22.50 -47.49
C GLY A 503 12.25 23.56 -46.87
N GLN A 504 11.41 24.21 -47.69
CA GLN A 504 10.58 25.35 -47.26
C GLN A 504 9.50 24.95 -46.24
N LEU A 505 8.91 23.76 -46.37
CA LEU A 505 7.91 23.27 -45.41
C LEU A 505 8.51 23.10 -44.02
N GLN A 506 9.75 22.62 -43.92
CA GLN A 506 10.48 22.52 -42.66
C GLN A 506 10.62 23.90 -42.00
N THR A 507 11.01 24.91 -42.77
CA THR A 507 11.16 26.27 -42.26
C THR A 507 9.83 26.83 -41.73
N TYR A 508 8.71 26.57 -42.41
CA TYR A 508 7.39 27.01 -41.94
C TYR A 508 6.94 26.26 -40.68
N ALA A 509 7.09 24.93 -40.68
CA ALA A 509 6.77 24.11 -39.52
C ALA A 509 7.61 24.50 -38.30
N ASP A 510 8.92 24.69 -38.45
CA ASP A 510 9.82 25.09 -37.37
C ASP A 510 9.47 26.48 -36.80
N ASN A 511 9.10 27.42 -37.67
CA ASN A 511 8.66 28.74 -37.23
C ASN A 511 7.35 28.66 -36.44
N LYS A 512 6.38 27.86 -36.89
CA LYS A 512 5.13 27.60 -36.18
C LYS A 512 5.37 26.93 -34.83
N LEU A 513 6.20 25.87 -34.80
CA LEU A 513 6.57 25.17 -33.58
C LEU A 513 7.24 26.09 -32.57
N ARG A 514 8.09 27.02 -33.01
CA ARG A 514 8.70 28.01 -32.11
C ARG A 514 7.65 28.92 -31.45
N LEU A 515 6.57 29.27 -32.15
CA LEU A 515 5.47 30.03 -31.58
C LEU A 515 4.64 29.17 -30.61
N LEU A 516 4.32 27.93 -30.98
CA LEU A 516 3.56 27.00 -30.13
C LEU A 516 4.30 26.66 -28.82
N ARG A 517 5.63 26.54 -28.86
CA ARG A 517 6.44 26.32 -27.64
C ARG A 517 6.40 27.50 -26.66
N GLN A 518 5.93 28.68 -27.08
CA GLN A 518 5.71 29.84 -26.21
C GLN A 518 4.27 29.89 -25.67
N ASP A 519 3.35 29.12 -26.23
CA ASP A 519 1.93 29.04 -25.84
C ASP A 519 1.53 27.59 -25.57
N GLN A 520 1.63 27.19 -24.30
CA GLN A 520 1.32 25.84 -23.87
C GLN A 520 -0.15 25.46 -24.14
N SER A 521 -1.08 26.43 -24.12
CA SER A 521 -2.49 26.17 -24.38
C SER A 521 -2.70 25.78 -25.85
N GLU A 522 -2.07 26.51 -26.77
CA GLU A 522 -2.11 26.18 -28.19
C GLU A 522 -1.38 24.87 -28.48
N MET A 523 -0.24 24.61 -27.84
CA MET A 523 0.45 23.30 -27.96
C MET A 523 -0.48 22.15 -27.54
N ASN A 524 -1.08 22.24 -26.35
CA ASN A 524 -2.00 21.22 -25.84
C ASN A 524 -3.21 21.02 -26.76
N ARG A 525 -3.73 22.11 -27.36
CA ARG A 525 -4.82 22.05 -28.34
C ARG A 525 -4.41 21.29 -29.61
N GLN A 526 -3.22 21.54 -30.14
CA GLN A 526 -2.71 20.80 -31.30
C GLN A 526 -2.49 19.32 -30.99
N VAL A 527 -1.93 19.02 -29.82
CA VAL A 527 -1.72 17.64 -29.33
C VAL A 527 -3.04 16.89 -29.18
N PHE A 528 -4.07 17.54 -28.62
CA PHE A 528 -5.42 16.99 -28.56
C PHE A 528 -5.94 16.64 -29.97
N GLY A 529 -5.77 17.54 -30.94
CA GLY A 529 -6.09 17.28 -32.34
C GLY A 529 -5.42 16.00 -32.86
N LEU A 530 -4.11 15.87 -32.65
CA LEU A 530 -3.33 14.72 -33.09
C LEU A 530 -3.76 13.41 -32.43
N ILE A 531 -3.99 13.42 -31.11
CA ILE A 531 -4.31 12.21 -30.34
C ILE A 531 -5.74 11.72 -30.63
N VAL A 532 -6.68 12.64 -30.76
CA VAL A 532 -8.11 12.35 -30.76
C VAL A 532 -8.69 12.35 -32.16
N VAL A 533 -8.33 13.36 -32.97
CA VAL A 533 -8.80 13.53 -34.34
C VAL A 533 -7.85 12.85 -35.34
N GLY A 534 -6.58 12.68 -34.97
CA GLY A 534 -5.53 12.19 -35.89
C GLY A 534 -4.95 13.28 -36.81
N GLN A 535 -5.26 14.56 -36.56
CA GLN A 535 -4.84 15.68 -37.41
C GLN A 535 -4.71 17.00 -36.64
N PHE A 536 -3.91 17.93 -37.16
CA PHE A 536 -3.75 19.27 -36.58
C PHE A 536 -5.05 20.09 -36.64
N LEU A 537 -5.26 20.93 -35.63
CA LEU A 537 -6.40 21.85 -35.55
C LEU A 537 -6.02 23.21 -36.16
N PRO A 538 -6.94 23.91 -36.85
CA PRO A 538 -6.66 25.23 -37.41
C PRO A 538 -6.37 26.22 -36.28
N SER A 539 -5.27 26.97 -36.35
CA SER A 539 -4.81 27.88 -35.27
C SER A 539 -5.69 29.12 -35.08
N ASP A 540 -6.26 29.65 -36.15
CA ASP A 540 -7.16 30.81 -36.11
C ASP A 540 -8.44 30.50 -36.88
N LEU A 541 -9.59 30.64 -36.21
CA LEU A 541 -10.90 30.76 -36.86
C LEU A 541 -11.08 32.17 -37.49
N SER A 542 -10.01 32.92 -37.67
CA SER A 542 -10.07 34.21 -38.38
C SER A 542 -10.09 33.94 -39.88
N PHE A 543 -11.30 33.73 -40.39
CA PHE A 543 -11.57 33.80 -41.82
C PHE A 543 -11.27 35.22 -42.30
N SER A 544 -10.04 35.46 -42.74
CA SER A 544 -9.69 36.73 -43.38
C SER A 544 -10.40 36.78 -44.73
N SER A 545 -11.41 37.64 -44.79
CA SER A 545 -12.28 37.96 -45.92
C SER A 545 -11.52 38.64 -47.07
N GLY A 546 -10.63 37.91 -47.73
CA GLY A 546 -9.71 38.54 -48.68
C GLY A 546 -8.94 37.65 -49.63
N GLU A 547 -9.42 36.47 -49.99
CA GLU A 547 -9.17 35.86 -51.31
C GLU A 547 -10.00 34.59 -51.45
N VAL A 548 -10.92 34.63 -52.40
CA VAL A 548 -11.83 33.53 -52.72
C VAL A 548 -11.02 32.42 -53.40
N ILE A 549 -10.65 31.38 -52.64
CA ILE A 549 -10.39 30.05 -53.19
C ILE A 549 -11.66 29.22 -53.00
N THR A 550 -12.55 29.31 -53.98
CA THR A 550 -13.63 28.35 -54.18
C THR A 550 -13.03 26.97 -54.40
N ASN A 551 -13.14 26.07 -53.42
CA ASN A 551 -13.65 24.70 -53.57
C ASN A 551 -13.32 23.82 -52.34
N THR A 552 -14.37 23.28 -51.72
CA THR A 552 -14.45 21.93 -51.14
C THR A 552 -13.70 21.55 -49.85
N LEU A 553 -12.81 22.37 -49.27
CA LEU A 553 -12.03 21.94 -48.08
C LEU A 553 -12.63 22.35 -46.72
N SER A 554 -13.43 23.41 -46.64
CA SER A 554 -14.06 23.86 -45.38
C SER A 554 -15.27 23.00 -44.97
N GLU A 555 -16.07 22.55 -45.95
CA GLU A 555 -17.30 21.77 -45.75
C GLU A 555 -17.07 20.35 -45.21
N TYR A 556 -15.90 19.76 -45.48
CA TYR A 556 -15.57 18.40 -45.05
C TYR A 556 -14.93 18.39 -43.65
N PHE A 557 -14.19 19.45 -43.28
CA PHE A 557 -13.52 19.57 -41.99
C PHE A 557 -14.47 19.99 -40.85
N SER A 558 -15.42 20.90 -41.11
CA SER A 558 -16.35 21.40 -40.08
C SER A 558 -17.41 20.38 -39.65
N ASN A 559 -17.93 19.60 -40.61
CA ASN A 559 -18.92 18.56 -40.36
C ASN A 559 -18.35 17.36 -39.58
N GLN A 560 -17.06 17.01 -39.78
CA GLN A 560 -16.42 15.92 -39.03
C GLN A 560 -15.93 16.37 -37.64
N LEU A 561 -15.43 17.60 -37.48
CA LEU A 561 -15.04 18.14 -36.17
C LEU A 561 -16.24 18.31 -35.24
N SER A 562 -17.38 18.82 -35.75
CA SER A 562 -18.57 19.06 -34.91
C SER A 562 -19.14 17.76 -34.36
N LEU A 563 -19.14 16.69 -35.17
CA LEU A 563 -19.58 15.36 -34.73
C LEU A 563 -18.62 14.74 -33.69
N LEU A 564 -17.31 14.93 -33.84
CA LEU A 564 -16.32 14.41 -32.90
C LEU A 564 -16.30 15.19 -31.57
N ILE A 565 -16.43 16.51 -31.64
CA ILE A 565 -16.54 17.41 -30.47
C ILE A 565 -17.85 17.11 -29.71
N ASN A 566 -18.97 16.93 -30.40
CA ASN A 566 -20.23 16.56 -29.74
C ASN A 566 -20.16 15.19 -29.04
N GLN A 567 -19.40 14.24 -29.54
CA GLN A 567 -19.25 12.93 -28.89
C GLN A 567 -18.40 13.02 -27.62
N LEU A 568 -17.28 13.75 -27.68
CA LEU A 568 -16.35 13.90 -26.55
C LEU A 568 -16.90 14.79 -25.43
N PHE A 569 -17.59 15.89 -25.76
CA PHE A 569 -18.15 16.79 -24.76
C PHE A 569 -19.38 16.19 -24.05
N ASN A 570 -20.13 15.29 -24.72
CA ASN A 570 -21.23 14.57 -24.09
C ASN A 570 -20.75 13.46 -23.14
N GLU A 571 -19.57 12.87 -23.36
CA GLU A 571 -18.93 11.94 -22.40
C GLU A 571 -18.35 12.69 -21.18
N VAL A 572 -17.66 13.82 -21.39
CA VAL A 572 -17.05 14.64 -20.31
C VAL A 572 -18.10 15.26 -19.36
N ALA A 573 -19.31 15.57 -19.86
CA ALA A 573 -20.39 16.11 -19.02
C ALA A 573 -21.23 15.03 -18.29
N GLY A 574 -21.05 13.75 -18.65
CA GLY A 574 -21.95 12.66 -18.27
C GLY A 574 -21.75 12.09 -16.86
N GLU A 575 -20.53 12.12 -16.30
CA GLU A 575 -20.22 11.27 -15.12
C GLU A 575 -19.99 11.99 -13.79
N ASN A 576 -19.87 13.33 -13.78
CA ASN A 576 -19.78 14.04 -12.49
C ASN A 576 -21.17 14.26 -11.90
N ASN A 577 -21.42 13.65 -10.74
CA ASN A 577 -22.70 13.64 -9.98
C ASN A 577 -23.28 15.03 -9.63
N PHE A 578 -22.58 16.12 -9.94
CA PHE A 578 -23.05 17.51 -9.81
C PHE A 578 -23.71 18.06 -11.10
N LEU A 579 -23.56 17.37 -12.24
CA LEU A 579 -23.99 17.83 -13.57
C LEU A 579 -24.94 16.86 -14.30
N SER A 580 -25.44 15.81 -13.63
CA SER A 580 -26.41 14.87 -14.20
C SER A 580 -27.63 15.60 -14.79
N GLY A 581 -27.87 15.38 -16.09
CA GLY A 581 -29.00 15.96 -16.84
C GLY A 581 -28.67 17.19 -17.71
N LEU A 582 -27.41 17.62 -17.80
CA LEU A 582 -26.96 18.65 -18.75
C LEU A 582 -26.48 18.02 -20.08
N ASN A 583 -27.22 18.25 -21.17
CA ASN A 583 -26.84 17.82 -22.52
C ASN A 583 -26.49 19.05 -23.37
N PHE A 584 -25.40 18.99 -24.11
CA PHE A 584 -24.95 20.03 -25.03
C PHE A 584 -25.01 19.50 -26.46
N ASP A 585 -25.63 20.27 -27.37
CA ASP A 585 -25.77 19.92 -28.77
C ASP A 585 -25.34 21.10 -29.65
N ILE A 586 -24.46 20.82 -30.62
CA ILE A 586 -23.96 21.81 -31.58
C ILE A 586 -24.31 21.32 -32.98
N ALA A 587 -25.15 22.08 -33.68
CA ALA A 587 -25.57 21.77 -35.04
C ALA A 587 -25.12 22.86 -36.01
N TYR A 588 -24.58 22.44 -37.16
CA TYR A 588 -24.24 23.33 -38.26
C TYR A 588 -25.34 23.28 -39.32
N ASN A 589 -25.94 24.42 -39.62
CA ASN A 589 -27.02 24.55 -40.59
C ASN A 589 -26.63 25.56 -41.66
N GLN A 590 -26.59 25.13 -42.93
CA GLN A 590 -26.52 26.03 -44.09
C GLN A 590 -27.93 26.37 -44.58
N TYR A 591 -28.19 27.65 -44.78
CA TYR A 591 -29.42 28.10 -45.42
C TYR A 591 -29.09 28.87 -46.71
N ASN A 592 -29.83 28.52 -47.78
CA ASN A 592 -29.77 29.21 -49.05
C ASN A 592 -31.03 30.07 -49.18
N ALA A 593 -30.89 31.37 -48.98
CA ALA A 593 -31.98 32.31 -49.24
C ALA A 593 -31.92 32.73 -50.71
N ALA A 594 -32.85 32.22 -51.52
CA ALA A 594 -33.10 32.72 -52.85
C ALA A 594 -34.03 33.94 -52.74
N ASP A 595 -33.51 35.14 -53.05
CA ASP A 595 -34.36 36.31 -53.21
C ASP A 595 -35.25 36.11 -54.45
N LEU A 596 -36.56 35.98 -54.24
CA LEU A 596 -37.55 35.89 -55.32
C LEU A 596 -37.89 37.26 -55.92
N GLY A 597 -37.19 38.33 -55.49
CA GLY A 597 -37.51 39.72 -55.76
C GLY A 597 -36.60 40.48 -56.72
N SER A 598 -35.46 39.98 -57.20
CA SER A 598 -34.74 40.56 -58.36
C SER A 598 -33.51 39.71 -58.66
N GLY A 599 -33.25 39.43 -59.94
CA GLY A 599 -32.12 38.59 -60.35
C GLY A 599 -30.77 39.19 -59.97
N GLN A 600 -30.19 38.77 -58.84
CA GLN A 600 -28.78 38.48 -58.54
C GLN A 600 -28.61 38.26 -57.01
N ALA A 601 -27.68 37.36 -56.66
CA ALA A 601 -27.27 36.88 -55.32
C ALA A 601 -28.17 35.82 -54.63
N ILE A 602 -27.71 34.55 -54.67
CA ILE A 602 -28.07 33.55 -53.65
C ILE A 602 -27.27 33.94 -52.40
N SER A 603 -27.94 34.38 -51.34
CA SER A 603 -27.26 34.57 -50.06
C SER A 603 -27.27 33.23 -49.33
N SER A 604 -26.11 32.58 -49.31
CA SER A 604 -25.86 31.42 -48.45
C SER A 604 -25.35 31.94 -47.11
N GLY A 605 -26.08 31.67 -46.04
CA GLY A 605 -25.62 31.95 -44.69
C GLY A 605 -25.36 30.65 -43.95
N GLU A 606 -24.27 30.63 -43.19
CA GLU A 606 -23.92 29.50 -42.33
C GLU A 606 -24.31 29.86 -40.90
N GLN A 607 -24.93 28.94 -40.16
CA GLN A 607 -25.30 29.15 -38.77
C GLN A 607 -24.79 27.99 -37.90
N LEU A 608 -24.10 28.33 -36.82
CA LEU A 608 -23.84 27.44 -35.71
C LEU A 608 -24.94 27.60 -34.67
N GLU A 609 -25.70 26.53 -34.43
CA GLU A 609 -26.71 26.45 -33.39
C GLU A 609 -26.13 25.72 -32.18
N VAL A 610 -26.17 26.38 -31.02
CA VAL A 610 -25.72 25.82 -29.74
C VAL A 610 -26.93 25.67 -28.85
N THR A 611 -27.20 24.45 -28.40
CA THR A 611 -28.31 24.13 -27.50
C THR A 611 -27.79 23.50 -26.21
N VAL A 612 -28.25 24.03 -25.08
CA VAL A 612 -28.03 23.46 -23.75
C VAL A 612 -29.38 22.97 -23.22
N ARG A 613 -29.50 21.69 -22.91
CA ARG A 613 -30.69 21.10 -22.29
C ARG A 613 -30.36 20.65 -20.88
N LYS A 614 -31.18 21.06 -19.90
CA LYS A 614 -31.13 20.55 -18.53
C LYS A 614 -32.43 19.85 -18.15
N THR A 615 -32.35 18.61 -17.69
CA THR A 615 -33.50 17.88 -17.13
C THR A 615 -33.53 17.95 -15.60
N PHE A 616 -34.74 17.91 -15.04
CA PHE A 616 -35.03 17.98 -13.62
C PHE A 616 -36.18 17.01 -13.30
N LEU A 617 -36.34 16.65 -12.02
CA LEU A 617 -37.48 15.87 -11.53
C LEU A 617 -37.62 14.50 -12.23
N ASP A 618 -36.56 13.69 -12.26
CA ASP A 618 -36.53 12.38 -12.96
C ASP A 618 -37.00 12.48 -14.42
N ASP A 619 -36.40 13.42 -15.16
CA ASP A 619 -36.73 13.76 -16.57
C ASP A 619 -38.16 14.22 -16.83
N ARG A 620 -38.88 14.66 -15.80
CA ARG A 620 -40.25 15.17 -15.96
C ARG A 620 -40.30 16.64 -16.34
N LEU A 621 -39.28 17.42 -16.02
CA LEU A 621 -39.15 18.82 -16.40
C LEU A 621 -37.86 19.00 -17.19
N SER A 622 -37.91 19.60 -18.38
CA SER A 622 -36.72 19.94 -19.14
C SER A 622 -36.72 21.42 -19.54
N LEU A 623 -35.59 22.07 -19.32
CA LEU A 623 -35.29 23.42 -19.80
C LEU A 623 -34.25 23.31 -20.91
N GLN A 624 -34.56 23.80 -22.09
CA GLN A 624 -33.64 23.89 -23.22
C GLN A 624 -33.43 25.36 -23.57
N LEU A 625 -32.16 25.76 -23.65
CA LEU A 625 -31.71 27.11 -24.02
C LEU A 625 -30.87 26.99 -25.29
N GLY A 626 -31.30 27.65 -26.36
CA GLY A 626 -30.62 27.67 -27.65
C GLY A 626 -30.12 29.08 -28.01
N GLY A 627 -29.06 29.12 -28.81
CA GLY A 627 -28.51 30.33 -29.39
C GLY A 627 -27.91 30.06 -30.77
N ASN A 628 -27.97 31.06 -31.65
CA ASN A 628 -27.49 30.95 -33.02
C ASN A 628 -26.47 32.01 -33.38
N VAL A 629 -25.30 31.57 -33.88
CA VAL A 629 -24.23 32.42 -34.38
C VAL A 629 -24.12 32.24 -35.89
N GLY A 630 -24.30 33.32 -36.65
CA GLY A 630 -24.26 33.30 -38.12
C GLY A 630 -22.91 33.76 -38.67
N PHE A 631 -22.44 33.13 -39.75
CA PHE A 631 -21.22 33.45 -40.47
C PHE A 631 -21.52 33.44 -41.98
N GLY A 632 -21.31 34.56 -42.68
CA GLY A 632 -21.67 34.72 -44.10
C GLY A 632 -21.71 36.18 -44.55
N ASP A 633 -21.63 36.39 -45.85
CA ASP A 633 -21.49 37.71 -46.48
C ASP A 633 -22.81 38.53 -46.35
N GLU A 634 -22.68 39.74 -45.80
CA GLU A 634 -23.71 40.78 -45.71
C GLU A 634 -24.91 40.60 -44.74
N LEU A 635 -24.67 40.82 -43.43
CA LEU A 635 -25.67 41.38 -42.50
C LEU A 635 -25.05 42.05 -41.24
N LEU A 636 -23.84 42.60 -41.37
CA LEU A 636 -23.07 43.24 -40.28
C LEU A 636 -23.51 44.69 -39.95
N ALA A 637 -24.81 44.98 -39.99
CA ALA A 637 -25.32 46.31 -39.66
C ALA A 637 -26.61 46.27 -38.82
N ALA A 638 -26.56 45.65 -37.63
CA ALA A 638 -27.29 46.12 -36.44
C ALA A 638 -26.98 45.24 -35.19
N ASN A 639 -26.32 45.86 -34.22
CA ASN A 639 -26.16 45.46 -32.81
C ASN A 639 -25.22 44.29 -32.46
N ASN A 640 -24.20 44.65 -31.69
CA ASN A 640 -23.19 43.83 -31.03
C ASN A 640 -23.78 42.71 -30.15
N GLY A 641 -23.15 41.54 -30.19
CA GLY A 641 -23.15 40.53 -29.13
C GLY A 641 -23.69 39.17 -29.55
N ALA A 642 -22.86 38.13 -29.45
CA ALA A 642 -23.31 36.74 -29.39
C ALA A 642 -24.20 36.57 -28.14
N PHE A 643 -25.52 36.56 -28.33
CA PHE A 643 -26.48 36.37 -27.25
C PHE A 643 -26.86 34.89 -27.17
N ILE A 644 -26.34 34.20 -26.16
CA ILE A 644 -26.84 32.89 -25.70
C ILE A 644 -28.17 33.13 -24.97
N GLY A 645 -29.25 32.44 -25.35
CA GLY A 645 -30.57 32.53 -24.69
C GLY A 645 -31.74 33.09 -25.53
N ASN A 646 -31.65 33.05 -26.86
CA ASN A 646 -32.73 33.53 -27.74
C ASN A 646 -33.84 32.49 -27.95
N ASP A 647 -33.48 31.21 -27.89
CA ASP A 647 -34.41 30.09 -27.98
C ASP A 647 -34.59 29.47 -26.59
N VAL A 648 -35.82 29.39 -26.12
CA VAL A 648 -36.15 28.82 -24.81
C VAL A 648 -37.28 27.83 -24.98
N VAL A 649 -37.06 26.57 -24.61
CA VAL A 649 -38.09 25.53 -24.61
C VAL A 649 -38.18 24.93 -23.22
N ILE A 650 -39.39 24.91 -22.66
CA ILE A 650 -39.70 24.29 -21.38
C ILE A 650 -40.71 23.17 -21.64
N GLU A 651 -40.38 21.95 -21.25
CA GLU A 651 -41.28 20.79 -21.36
C GLU A 651 -41.56 20.18 -19.99
N TYR A 652 -42.83 19.86 -19.72
CA TYR A 652 -43.26 19.21 -18.49
C TYR A 652 -44.17 18.02 -18.75
N ILE A 653 -43.78 16.84 -18.26
CA ILE A 653 -44.54 15.60 -18.36
C ILE A 653 -45.58 15.52 -17.23
N ILE A 654 -46.85 15.64 -17.60
CA ILE A 654 -47.97 15.78 -16.65
C ILE A 654 -48.26 14.45 -15.94
N ASN A 655 -48.34 13.35 -16.70
CA ASN A 655 -48.87 12.09 -16.20
C ASN A 655 -47.78 11.04 -15.92
N ARG A 656 -48.06 10.12 -15.00
CA ARG A 656 -47.12 9.05 -14.60
C ARG A 656 -46.73 8.14 -15.77
N ASN A 657 -47.64 7.95 -16.72
CA ASN A 657 -47.40 7.09 -17.89
C ASN A 657 -46.55 7.78 -18.99
N ARG A 658 -46.06 9.01 -18.74
CA ARG A 658 -45.25 9.83 -19.67
C ARG A 658 -45.84 10.04 -21.07
N THR A 659 -47.16 9.91 -21.21
CA THR A 659 -47.85 10.05 -22.50
C THR A 659 -48.33 11.48 -22.78
N LEU A 660 -48.33 12.38 -21.79
CA LEU A 660 -48.91 13.72 -21.89
C LEU A 660 -47.89 14.78 -21.46
N THR A 661 -47.49 15.64 -22.39
CA THR A 661 -46.44 16.64 -22.17
C THR A 661 -46.92 18.03 -22.56
N VAL A 662 -46.75 19.00 -21.67
CA VAL A 662 -46.90 20.44 -21.96
C VAL A 662 -45.57 20.96 -22.46
N ARG A 663 -45.58 21.70 -23.57
CA ARG A 663 -44.40 22.37 -24.12
C ARG A 663 -44.69 23.85 -24.25
N VAL A 664 -43.85 24.70 -23.68
CA VAL A 664 -43.87 26.15 -23.87
C VAL A 664 -42.56 26.53 -24.53
N TYR A 665 -42.61 27.33 -25.57
CA TYR A 665 -41.42 27.67 -26.33
C TYR A 665 -41.43 29.10 -26.86
N GLN A 666 -40.22 29.64 -26.97
CA GLN A 666 -39.88 30.82 -27.73
C GLN A 666 -38.72 30.42 -28.66
N LEU A 667 -38.92 30.51 -29.97
CA LEU A 667 -37.94 30.14 -30.99
C LEU A 667 -37.75 31.31 -31.95
N ARG A 668 -36.55 31.51 -32.48
CA ARG A 668 -36.22 32.57 -33.43
C ARG A 668 -35.61 31.98 -34.71
N GLU A 669 -36.49 31.65 -35.65
CA GLU A 669 -36.13 30.98 -36.90
C GLU A 669 -35.91 31.98 -38.05
N PRO A 670 -35.03 31.68 -39.03
CA PRO A 670 -34.94 32.46 -40.27
C PRO A 670 -36.24 32.36 -41.10
N ASP A 671 -36.74 33.47 -41.63
CA ASP A 671 -37.93 33.50 -42.50
C ASP A 671 -37.54 33.88 -43.94
N ILE A 672 -38.28 33.34 -44.92
CA ILE A 672 -37.99 33.56 -46.35
C ILE A 672 -38.41 34.98 -46.71
N GLY A 673 -37.42 35.85 -46.97
CA GLY A 673 -37.62 37.21 -47.48
C GLY A 673 -37.73 38.31 -46.41
N THR A 674 -37.82 37.99 -45.13
CA THR A 674 -37.89 39.01 -44.05
C THR A 674 -37.22 38.55 -42.74
N GLY A 675 -35.89 38.52 -42.70
CA GLY A 675 -35.11 38.43 -41.45
C GLY A 675 -35.43 37.21 -40.55
N ARG A 676 -35.25 37.35 -39.23
CA ARG A 676 -35.51 36.30 -38.23
C ARG A 676 -36.91 36.49 -37.60
N ARG A 677 -37.78 35.48 -37.67
CA ARG A 677 -39.12 35.47 -37.07
C ARG A 677 -39.11 34.90 -35.66
N LEU A 678 -39.66 35.64 -34.70
CA LEU A 678 -39.89 35.16 -33.34
C LEU A 678 -41.21 34.39 -33.26
N GLN A 679 -41.15 33.12 -32.87
CA GLN A 679 -42.30 32.25 -32.63
C GLN A 679 -42.41 31.96 -31.13
N ILE A 680 -43.49 32.42 -30.51
CA ILE A 680 -43.82 32.10 -29.12
C ILE A 680 -45.09 31.24 -29.13
N GLY A 681 -45.04 30.09 -28.45
CA GLY A 681 -46.14 29.15 -28.44
C GLY A 681 -46.19 28.30 -27.17
N ALA A 682 -47.38 27.79 -26.90
CA ALA A 682 -47.59 26.73 -25.93
C ALA A 682 -48.42 25.62 -26.59
N GLY A 683 -48.01 24.38 -26.39
CA GLY A 683 -48.61 23.19 -26.98
C GLY A 683 -48.78 22.08 -25.95
N LEU A 684 -49.76 21.23 -26.19
CA LEU A 684 -50.01 20.03 -25.41
C LEU A 684 -49.90 18.84 -26.34
N SER A 685 -48.98 17.93 -26.03
CA SER A 685 -48.72 16.74 -26.84
C SER A 685 -49.17 15.49 -26.10
N TRP A 686 -49.84 14.59 -26.82
CA TRP A 686 -50.21 13.28 -26.31
C TRP A 686 -49.69 12.21 -27.26
N ARG A 687 -48.85 11.31 -26.75
CA ARG A 687 -48.27 10.20 -27.52
C ARG A 687 -48.57 8.90 -26.81
N ARG A 688 -49.15 7.93 -27.53
CA ARG A 688 -49.43 6.59 -27.02
C ARG A 688 -49.09 5.55 -28.07
N GLU A 689 -48.32 4.56 -27.69
CA GLU A 689 -47.95 3.43 -28.54
C GLU A 689 -49.02 2.33 -28.44
N PHE A 690 -49.32 1.68 -29.55
CA PHE A 690 -50.31 0.62 -29.66
C PHE A 690 -49.84 -0.41 -30.70
N ASN A 691 -50.04 -1.71 -30.44
CA ASN A 691 -49.60 -2.76 -31.35
C ASN A 691 -50.64 -3.03 -32.45
N SER A 692 -51.90 -2.63 -32.24
CA SER A 692 -52.94 -2.67 -33.27
C SER A 692 -53.97 -1.55 -33.09
N PHE A 693 -54.56 -1.07 -34.20
CA PHE A 693 -55.65 -0.09 -34.15
C PHE A 693 -56.88 -0.58 -33.34
N SER A 694 -57.07 -1.90 -33.24
CA SER A 694 -58.14 -2.51 -32.45
C SER A 694 -57.92 -2.36 -30.93
N GLU A 695 -56.66 -2.39 -30.51
CA GLU A 695 -56.23 -2.24 -29.12
C GLU A 695 -56.42 -0.79 -28.65
N PHE A 696 -56.08 0.19 -29.50
CA PHE A 696 -56.29 1.62 -29.24
C PHE A 696 -57.75 1.94 -28.82
N TRP A 697 -58.72 1.43 -29.57
CA TRP A 697 -60.15 1.67 -29.30
C TRP A 697 -60.71 0.89 -28.11
N GLN A 698 -60.22 -0.34 -27.87
CA GLN A 698 -60.62 -1.13 -26.70
C GLN A 698 -60.14 -0.47 -25.40
N ASP A 699 -58.93 0.08 -25.41
CA ASP A 699 -58.35 0.72 -24.24
C ASP A 699 -58.93 2.12 -23.96
N LEU A 700 -59.29 2.88 -24.99
CA LEU A 700 -60.03 4.14 -24.82
C LEU A 700 -61.39 3.90 -24.14
N ARG A 701 -62.08 2.80 -24.50
CA ARG A 701 -63.33 2.37 -23.85
C ARG A 701 -63.14 1.84 -22.43
N ARG A 702 -62.02 1.17 -22.13
CA ARG A 702 -61.71 0.68 -20.78
C ARG A 702 -61.35 1.81 -19.82
N GLN A 703 -60.63 2.83 -20.27
CA GLN A 703 -60.31 4.01 -19.44
C GLN A 703 -61.53 4.87 -19.11
N GLY A 704 -62.57 4.88 -19.96
CA GLY A 704 -63.86 5.49 -19.64
C GLY A 704 -64.69 4.73 -18.60
N ARG A 705 -64.46 3.42 -18.43
CA ARG A 705 -65.21 2.55 -17.50
C ARG A 705 -64.54 2.38 -16.13
N ASN A 706 -63.22 2.46 -16.03
CA ASN A 706 -62.48 2.33 -14.76
C ASN A 706 -62.45 3.60 -13.88
N ARG A 707 -63.16 4.67 -14.24
CA ARG A 707 -63.39 5.82 -13.35
C ARG A 707 -64.59 5.66 -12.39
N ASN A 708 -65.38 4.58 -12.53
CA ASN A 708 -66.58 4.34 -11.72
C ASN A 708 -66.49 3.12 -10.77
N SER A 709 -65.32 2.52 -10.58
CA SER A 709 -65.15 1.40 -9.64
C SER A 709 -63.81 1.53 -8.91
N GLY A 710 -63.83 2.27 -7.81
CA GLY A 710 -62.70 2.55 -6.94
C GLY A 710 -63.05 3.47 -5.77
N GLN A 711 -64.29 3.41 -5.28
CA GLN A 711 -64.66 3.69 -3.89
C GLN A 711 -64.89 2.33 -3.24
N ASP A 712 -64.52 2.20 -1.97
CA ASP A 712 -64.54 1.00 -1.11
C ASP A 712 -63.32 0.06 -1.19
N ASN A 713 -62.22 0.48 -0.57
CA ASN A 713 -61.83 -0.08 0.73
C ASN A 713 -60.71 0.75 1.37
N SER A 714 -60.95 1.06 2.64
CA SER A 714 -60.20 1.87 3.61
C SER A 714 -58.73 1.52 3.79
#